data_AF-A0AAD6TFK4-F1
#
_entry.id   AF-A0AAD6TFK4-F1
#
_cell.length_a   1.000
_cell.length_b   1.000
_cell.length_c   1.000
_cell.angle_alpha   90.00
_cell.angle_beta   90.00
_cell.angle_gamma   90.00
#
_symmetry.space_group_name_H-M   'P 1'
#
loop_
_entity.id
_entity.type
_entity.pdbx_description
1 polymer ?
#
loop_
_entity_poly.entity_id
_entity_poly.type
_entity_poly.pdbx_seq_one_letter_code
_entity_poly.pdbx_strand_id
1 'polypeptide(L)'
;MINDLVALDGVRPNKVIGVLKCIARKLGIAVTGNASDRTVRRIVKEGGVGSQMQFVEAGGNSKVATEPPTKISTWRGIEPPSSVRITRNKHFFLGIGMAINHTSETQLEGWEELIETAYRIYKTSPRCQTADNARDFWLKVTGWHSDHAEDQKKLFRLIAAMKTRLERDRRGERTIAEMAPAQWADILFKVSQAGVAAAGGITAWEQLDDAERLYRHDEAFTEFVRELGQEQFDKLTPQEKQSVDLFIWGGCCTHKNMNVFKGGVLGMQQWWVENGHPGPLKMFNRDNAAAATLGIGTEAATRAEDRTVGGAIKVSSLAGAIFRHKDRKRGQQDTLRYFWDHETGLNICFPDTSNTRFQSHAAACEIIVLHMELLLQFLVYVRENKASRALNHMELNVERGLSCWSTRHEFVVIALLNQNIDVPYMLEIRGPLRAEDNLLRLGPLHKKVRAHMEKIAANPKIITGADATSETSSLDGKMWQNPEVVYAARARILQWKLEHVDALIVGYCKAALIIWGRFDTEWADDGPISTLSQENIERAWLEVTNDGNESELGILRQASKSAPNMSLAYHNAMRMYKANKTSAFLPTLTPQDRQIIRAQVRKEDSSGSTRQKKHAQVVHMKEVVDRNTKRDDDRKDRADKVKQILAEVVAIALVQEFEAAFEIGRGSAGYLTVAALDLQLDWHLTNSVKESTDSVETSASSIPKAKSGPKGRGNRANRYEYLKAAISKRSHTLERVAAGLCSIVEEPRARGGNCRQDGS
;
A
#
# COMPACT_ATOMS: atom_id res chain seq x y z
N MET A 1 -32.59 23.69 0.42
CA MET A 1 -32.19 24.60 -0.69
C MET A 1 -30.72 25.03 -0.65
N ILE A 2 -30.21 25.76 0.36
CA ILE A 2 -28.79 26.20 0.37
C ILE A 2 -27.81 25.02 0.32
N ASN A 3 -28.09 23.95 1.06
CA ASN A 3 -27.26 22.74 1.04
C ASN A 3 -27.34 22.02 -0.31
N ASP A 4 -28.51 21.96 -0.94
CA ASP A 4 -28.69 21.38 -2.27
C ASP A 4 -27.85 22.11 -3.31
N LEU A 5 -27.99 23.44 -3.40
CA LEU A 5 -27.24 24.27 -4.34
C LEU A 5 -25.72 24.07 -4.20
N VAL A 6 -25.21 23.95 -2.98
CA VAL A 6 -23.77 23.80 -2.76
C VAL A 6 -23.30 22.36 -2.99
N ALA A 7 -23.96 21.37 -2.41
CA ALA A 7 -23.49 19.98 -2.37
C ALA A 7 -23.96 19.14 -3.57
N LEU A 8 -25.19 19.35 -4.02
CA LEU A 8 -25.75 18.63 -5.17
C LEU A 8 -25.32 19.34 -6.47
N ASP A 9 -25.55 20.66 -6.56
CA ASP A 9 -25.39 21.44 -7.80
C ASP A 9 -24.01 22.13 -7.94
N GLY A 10 -23.16 22.09 -6.91
CA GLY A 10 -21.79 22.59 -6.96
C GLY A 10 -21.64 24.12 -6.96
N VAL A 11 -22.69 24.87 -6.56
CA VAL A 11 -22.66 26.33 -6.49
C VAL A 11 -21.70 26.79 -5.40
N ARG A 12 -20.71 27.61 -5.77
CA ARG A 12 -19.73 28.19 -4.83
C ARG A 12 -20.43 29.06 -3.77
N PRO A 13 -20.02 29.05 -2.49
CA PRO A 13 -20.69 29.80 -1.41
C PRO A 13 -20.97 31.27 -1.73
N ASN A 14 -20.00 31.98 -2.30
CA ASN A 14 -20.10 33.39 -2.69
C ASN A 14 -21.03 33.67 -3.88
N LYS A 15 -21.60 32.64 -4.50
CA LYS A 15 -22.59 32.74 -5.59
C LYS A 15 -23.98 32.27 -5.19
N VAL A 16 -24.15 31.54 -4.09
CA VAL A 16 -25.44 30.97 -3.65
C VAL A 16 -26.55 32.02 -3.57
N ILE A 17 -26.31 33.16 -2.89
CA ILE A 17 -27.35 34.20 -2.78
C ILE A 17 -27.62 34.90 -4.11
N GLY A 18 -26.62 35.01 -5.00
CA GLY A 18 -26.82 35.52 -6.36
C GLY A 18 -27.73 34.61 -7.19
N VAL A 19 -27.49 33.29 -7.12
CA VAL A 19 -28.35 32.28 -7.76
C VAL A 19 -29.78 32.33 -7.20
N LEU A 20 -29.94 32.36 -5.88
CA LEU A 20 -31.26 32.45 -5.24
C LEU A 20 -32.03 33.71 -5.64
N LYS A 21 -31.39 34.88 -5.65
CA LYS A 21 -32.02 36.14 -6.08
C LYS A 21 -32.34 36.14 -7.59
N CYS A 22 -31.56 35.44 -8.41
CA CYS A 22 -31.85 35.27 -9.83
C CYS A 22 -33.10 34.39 -10.06
N ILE A 23 -33.15 33.23 -9.41
CA ILE A 23 -34.30 32.30 -9.47
C ILE A 23 -35.56 33.00 -8.97
N ALA A 24 -35.52 33.61 -7.77
CA ALA A 24 -36.68 34.26 -7.19
C ALA A 24 -37.21 35.42 -8.04
N ARG A 25 -36.32 36.23 -8.65
CA ARG A 25 -36.72 37.28 -9.60
C ARG A 25 -37.46 36.70 -10.81
N LYS A 26 -37.04 35.55 -11.34
CA LYS A 26 -37.73 34.87 -12.45
C LYS A 26 -39.07 34.25 -12.05
N LEU A 27 -39.26 33.95 -10.76
CA LEU A 27 -40.53 33.47 -10.18
C LEU A 27 -41.43 34.61 -9.66
N GLY A 28 -41.05 35.88 -9.80
CA GLY A 28 -41.78 37.02 -9.24
C GLY A 28 -41.72 37.14 -7.71
N ILE A 29 -40.86 36.39 -7.04
CA ILE A 29 -40.76 36.33 -5.57
C ILE A 29 -39.75 37.38 -5.07
N ALA A 30 -40.21 38.28 -4.20
CA ALA A 30 -39.34 39.22 -3.49
C ALA A 30 -38.51 38.51 -2.41
N VAL A 31 -37.18 38.59 -2.49
CA VAL A 31 -36.26 38.02 -1.48
C VAL A 31 -35.66 39.13 -0.63
N THR A 32 -36.06 39.19 0.64
CA THR A 32 -35.51 40.10 1.63
C THR A 32 -34.21 39.54 2.24
N GLY A 33 -33.33 40.44 2.67
CA GLY A 33 -32.08 40.09 3.35
C GLY A 33 -30.94 39.56 2.46
N ASN A 34 -29.93 39.01 3.13
CA ASN A 34 -28.71 38.46 2.55
C ASN A 34 -28.06 37.46 3.55
N ALA A 35 -27.23 36.54 3.07
CA ALA A 35 -26.43 35.67 3.93
C ALA A 35 -24.95 35.77 3.54
N SER A 36 -24.08 35.91 4.53
CA SER A 36 -22.63 35.95 4.30
C SER A 36 -22.08 34.59 3.85
N ASP A 37 -20.93 34.59 3.18
CA ASP A 37 -20.14 33.38 2.91
C ASP A 37 -19.95 32.50 4.16
N ARG A 38 -19.74 33.12 5.33
CA ARG A 38 -19.60 32.41 6.62
C ARG A 38 -20.92 31.73 7.02
N THR A 39 -22.05 32.41 6.82
CA THR A 39 -23.39 31.85 7.07
C THR A 39 -23.68 30.68 6.14
N VAL A 40 -23.41 30.83 4.83
CA VAL A 40 -23.57 29.73 3.85
C VAL A 40 -22.70 28.53 4.22
N ARG A 41 -21.43 28.75 4.62
CA ARG A 41 -20.54 27.67 5.05
C ARG A 41 -21.02 26.95 6.32
N ARG A 42 -21.68 27.66 7.25
CA ARG A 42 -22.30 27.05 8.44
C ARG A 42 -23.49 26.17 8.06
N ILE A 43 -24.38 26.65 7.20
CA ILE A 43 -25.56 25.88 6.76
C ILE A 43 -25.13 24.55 6.09
N VAL A 44 -24.02 24.56 5.33
CA VAL A 44 -23.42 23.33 4.77
C VAL A 44 -22.92 22.38 5.86
N LYS A 45 -22.24 22.88 6.89
CA LYS A 45 -21.85 22.09 8.06
C LYS A 45 -23.04 21.53 8.83
N GLU A 46 -24.14 22.29 8.95
CA GLU A 46 -25.40 21.84 9.55
C GLU A 46 -25.97 20.63 8.77
N GLY A 47 -25.80 20.60 7.44
CA GLY A 47 -26.09 19.43 6.62
C GLY A 47 -25.20 18.22 6.92
N GLY A 48 -23.92 18.44 7.24
CA GLY A 48 -22.99 17.39 7.67
C GLY A 48 -23.38 16.78 9.02
N VAL A 49 -23.66 17.60 10.02
CA VAL A 49 -24.12 17.15 11.35
C VAL A 49 -25.48 16.43 11.25
N GLY A 50 -26.40 16.94 10.43
CA GLY A 50 -27.65 16.23 10.10
C GLY A 50 -27.42 14.85 9.44
N SER A 51 -26.34 14.71 8.65
CA SER A 51 -25.96 13.42 8.04
C SER A 51 -25.44 12.42 9.08
N GLN A 52 -24.83 12.88 10.19
CA GLN A 52 -24.41 12.03 11.31
C GLN A 52 -25.61 11.55 12.14
N MET A 53 -26.58 12.44 12.40
CA MET A 53 -27.84 12.05 13.05
C MET A 53 -28.61 11.02 12.22
N GLN A 54 -28.71 11.23 10.90
CA GLN A 54 -29.33 10.29 9.96
C GLN A 54 -28.68 8.90 10.00
N PHE A 55 -27.35 8.85 10.14
CA PHE A 55 -26.59 7.60 10.25
C PHE A 55 -26.95 6.84 11.53
N VAL A 56 -26.97 7.50 12.69
CA VAL A 56 -27.32 6.85 13.97
C VAL A 56 -28.77 6.37 13.96
N GLU A 57 -29.71 7.19 13.49
CA GLU A 57 -31.12 6.81 13.37
C GLU A 57 -31.33 5.61 12.43
N ALA A 58 -30.59 5.55 11.31
CA ALA A 58 -30.62 4.39 10.42
C ALA A 58 -29.99 3.14 11.05
N GLY A 59 -28.93 3.31 11.86
CA GLY A 59 -28.23 2.22 12.56
C GLY A 59 -29.03 1.62 13.72
N GLY A 60 -29.79 2.42 14.46
CA GLY A 60 -30.71 1.93 15.49
C GLY A 60 -31.71 0.92 14.91
N ASN A 61 -32.29 1.24 13.76
CA ASN A 61 -33.30 0.44 13.05
C ASN A 61 -32.76 -0.77 12.25
N SER A 62 -31.45 -1.06 12.26
CA SER A 62 -30.86 -2.16 11.49
C SER A 62 -30.38 -3.34 12.35
N LYS A 63 -30.29 -4.53 11.72
CA LYS A 63 -29.64 -5.74 12.28
C LYS A 63 -28.18 -5.90 11.85
N VAL A 64 -27.69 -5.03 10.97
CA VAL A 64 -26.43 -5.20 10.23
C VAL A 64 -25.72 -3.85 10.12
N ALA A 65 -24.41 -3.88 10.34
CA ALA A 65 -23.46 -2.95 9.76
C ALA A 65 -22.31 -3.74 9.11
N THR A 66 -21.86 -3.32 7.94
CA THR A 66 -20.59 -3.79 7.35
C THR A 66 -19.76 -2.59 6.89
N GLU A 67 -18.46 -2.63 7.19
CA GLU A 67 -17.53 -1.55 6.83
C GLU A 67 -17.04 -1.75 5.38
N PRO A 68 -17.24 -0.77 4.48
CA PRO A 68 -16.62 -0.75 3.17
C PRO A 68 -15.16 -0.30 3.28
N PRO A 69 -14.32 -0.74 2.34
CA PRO A 69 -12.92 -1.03 2.63
C PRO A 69 -11.98 0.14 2.87
N THR A 70 -11.15 -0.03 3.90
CA THR A 70 -10.13 0.95 4.28
C THR A 70 -8.75 0.69 3.65
N LYS A 71 -8.11 1.81 3.30
CA LYS A 71 -6.70 2.07 2.88
C LYS A 71 -6.37 2.28 1.39
N ILE A 72 -5.69 3.41 1.12
CA ILE A 72 -4.57 3.62 0.17
C ILE A 72 -3.72 4.84 0.63
N SER A 73 -2.42 4.81 0.34
CA SER A 73 -1.33 5.79 0.58
C SER A 73 -1.58 7.19 1.18
N THR A 74 -0.65 7.57 2.08
CA THR A 74 -0.39 8.92 2.62
C THR A 74 -0.45 10.08 1.61
N TRP A 75 -1.60 10.75 1.49
CA TRP A 75 -1.63 12.14 1.02
C TRP A 75 -1.77 13.08 2.22
N ARG A 76 -0.65 13.60 2.73
CA ARG A 76 -0.59 14.65 3.78
C ARG A 76 -1.21 14.26 5.14
N GLY A 77 -1.04 13.02 5.60
CA GLY A 77 -1.60 12.58 6.90
C GLY A 77 -3.13 12.56 6.92
N ILE A 78 -3.74 12.28 5.77
CA ILE A 78 -5.18 12.06 5.62
C ILE A 78 -5.44 10.56 5.70
N GLU A 79 -6.50 10.19 6.43
CA GLU A 79 -6.95 8.81 6.56
C GLU A 79 -7.83 8.38 5.38
N PRO A 80 -8.06 7.07 5.20
CA PRO A 80 -9.07 6.59 4.27
C PRO A 80 -10.46 7.17 4.60
N PRO A 81 -11.35 7.28 3.61
CA PRO A 81 -12.77 7.58 3.83
C PRO A 81 -13.40 6.58 4.79
N SER A 82 -13.95 7.09 5.89
CA SER A 82 -14.83 6.32 6.76
C SER A 82 -16.18 6.20 6.08
N SER A 83 -16.63 4.98 5.84
CA SER A 83 -18.00 4.74 5.39
C SER A 83 -18.56 3.47 6.04
N VAL A 84 -19.89 3.33 6.05
CA VAL A 84 -20.59 2.23 6.69
C VAL A 84 -21.79 1.84 5.84
N ARG A 85 -21.98 0.54 5.61
CA ARG A 85 -23.22 0.00 5.04
C ARG A 85 -24.12 -0.52 6.14
N ILE A 86 -25.38 -0.08 6.15
CA ILE A 86 -26.39 -0.43 7.16
C ILE A 86 -27.39 -1.45 6.60
N THR A 87 -27.60 -1.45 5.29
CA THR A 87 -28.32 -2.48 4.52
C THR A 87 -27.74 -2.52 3.11
N ARG A 88 -28.01 -3.57 2.32
CA ARG A 88 -27.56 -3.67 0.91
C ARG A 88 -27.78 -2.38 0.11
N ASN A 89 -28.88 -1.65 0.37
CA ASN A 89 -29.28 -0.42 -0.33
C ASN A 89 -29.04 0.90 0.45
N LYS A 90 -28.50 0.86 1.67
CA LYS A 90 -28.20 2.05 2.50
C LYS A 90 -26.73 2.07 2.91
N HIS A 91 -25.97 2.91 2.22
CA HIS A 91 -24.57 3.23 2.49
C HIS A 91 -24.46 4.67 2.99
N PHE A 92 -23.59 4.89 3.98
CA PHE A 92 -23.32 6.18 4.60
C PHE A 92 -21.83 6.47 4.51
N PHE A 93 -21.47 7.58 3.89
CA PHE A 93 -20.15 8.18 4.04
C PHE A 93 -20.13 9.02 5.32
N LEU A 94 -19.12 8.82 6.16
CA LEU A 94 -18.98 9.47 7.47
C LEU A 94 -17.90 10.56 7.51
N GLY A 95 -17.17 10.74 6.42
CA GLY A 95 -16.11 11.73 6.28
C GLY A 95 -14.75 11.12 5.97
N ILE A 96 -13.78 11.99 5.72
CA ILE A 96 -12.37 11.65 5.60
C ILE A 96 -11.64 12.17 6.85
N GLY A 97 -10.89 11.29 7.51
CA GLY A 97 -10.15 11.60 8.74
C GLY A 97 -8.78 12.24 8.51
N MET A 98 -8.11 12.54 9.62
CA MET A 98 -6.73 13.03 9.67
C MET A 98 -6.06 12.39 10.88
N ALA A 99 -5.19 11.41 10.63
CA ALA A 99 -4.39 10.78 11.66
C ALA A 99 -3.03 11.46 11.81
N ILE A 100 -2.42 11.21 12.96
CA ILE A 100 -1.06 11.61 13.29
C ILE A 100 -0.05 10.63 12.66
N ASN A 101 -0.42 9.35 12.56
CA ASN A 101 0.37 8.27 11.99
C ASN A 101 -0.56 7.30 11.20
N HIS A 102 -0.08 6.11 10.80
CA HIS A 102 -0.91 5.07 10.18
C HIS A 102 -0.73 3.70 10.87
N THR A 103 -0.74 3.66 12.21
CA THR A 103 -0.84 2.42 12.98
C THR A 103 -2.29 1.98 13.08
N SER A 104 -2.49 0.68 13.24
CA SER A 104 -3.81 0.07 13.46
C SER A 104 -4.49 0.62 14.72
N GLU A 105 -3.71 0.90 15.77
CA GLU A 105 -4.19 1.50 17.01
C GLU A 105 -4.80 2.89 16.79
N THR A 106 -4.07 3.80 16.13
CA THR A 106 -4.58 5.16 15.85
C THR A 106 -5.77 5.14 14.88
N GLN A 107 -5.86 4.14 13.99
CA GLN A 107 -7.05 3.94 13.15
C GLN A 107 -8.27 3.45 13.95
N LEU A 108 -8.07 2.60 14.98
CA LEU A 108 -9.14 2.17 15.88
C LEU A 108 -9.66 3.37 16.69
N GLU A 109 -8.76 4.13 17.32
CA GLU A 109 -9.09 5.35 18.08
C GLU A 109 -9.89 6.36 17.22
N GLY A 110 -9.48 6.54 15.95
CA GLY A 110 -10.19 7.42 15.01
C GLY A 110 -11.60 6.93 14.66
N TRP A 111 -11.80 5.61 14.58
CA TRP A 111 -13.11 4.99 14.40
C TRP A 111 -14.00 5.12 15.65
N GLU A 112 -13.44 4.92 16.85
CA GLU A 112 -14.14 5.14 18.12
C GLU A 112 -14.57 6.61 18.27
N GLU A 113 -13.66 7.58 18.11
CA GLU A 113 -13.96 9.04 18.17
C GLU A 113 -15.10 9.41 17.22
N LEU A 114 -15.10 8.84 16.00
CA LEU A 114 -16.09 9.12 14.96
C LEU A 114 -17.50 8.62 15.34
N ILE A 115 -17.61 7.35 15.76
CA ILE A 115 -18.89 6.74 16.12
C ILE A 115 -19.43 7.36 17.41
N GLU A 116 -18.60 7.53 18.44
CA GLU A 116 -19.00 8.20 19.68
C GLU A 116 -19.47 9.63 19.44
N THR A 117 -18.80 10.37 18.55
CA THR A 117 -19.23 11.73 18.21
C THR A 117 -20.59 11.76 17.53
N ALA A 118 -20.87 10.84 16.60
CA ALA A 118 -22.19 10.74 15.97
C ALA A 118 -23.28 10.41 16.99
N TYR A 119 -23.06 9.42 17.86
CA TYR A 119 -24.00 9.05 18.93
C TYR A 119 -24.18 10.17 19.97
N ARG A 120 -23.12 10.87 20.37
CA ARG A 120 -23.17 12.02 21.30
C ARG A 120 -24.01 13.17 20.75
N ILE A 121 -23.92 13.45 19.45
CA ILE A 121 -24.79 14.44 18.78
C ILE A 121 -26.23 13.95 18.81
N TYR A 122 -26.48 12.69 18.40
CA TYR A 122 -27.82 12.11 18.38
C TYR A 122 -28.48 12.10 19.77
N LYS A 123 -27.74 11.76 20.84
CA LYS A 123 -28.21 11.77 22.24
C LYS A 123 -28.75 13.12 22.73
N THR A 124 -28.39 14.22 22.10
CA THR A 124 -28.95 15.54 22.44
C THR A 124 -30.29 15.84 21.74
N SER A 125 -30.66 15.06 20.72
CA SER A 125 -31.92 15.19 19.98
C SER A 125 -33.10 14.55 20.73
N PRO A 126 -34.30 15.16 20.68
CA PRO A 126 -35.54 14.53 21.15
C PRO A 126 -35.94 13.26 20.39
N ARG A 127 -35.21 12.89 19.31
CA ARG A 127 -35.39 11.62 18.58
C ARG A 127 -34.63 10.44 19.20
N CYS A 128 -33.67 10.71 20.07
CA CYS A 128 -32.91 9.66 20.75
C CYS A 128 -33.80 8.92 21.74
N GLN A 129 -33.75 7.58 21.71
CA GLN A 129 -34.32 6.77 22.77
C GLN A 129 -33.28 6.64 23.89
N THR A 130 -33.72 6.52 25.14
CA THR A 130 -32.82 6.47 26.32
C THR A 130 -31.85 5.28 26.30
N ALA A 131 -32.12 4.25 25.47
CA ALA A 131 -31.29 3.06 25.32
C ALA A 131 -30.15 3.17 24.26
N ASP A 132 -30.11 4.21 23.42
CA ASP A 132 -29.17 4.29 22.30
C ASP A 132 -27.70 4.38 22.77
N ASN A 133 -26.88 3.35 22.49
CA ASN A 133 -25.47 3.30 22.88
C ASN A 133 -24.53 3.10 21.67
N ALA A 134 -23.41 3.82 21.64
CA ALA A 134 -22.37 3.67 20.62
C ALA A 134 -21.77 2.25 20.61
N ARG A 135 -21.74 1.55 21.75
CA ARG A 135 -21.33 0.14 21.83
C ARG A 135 -22.20 -0.76 20.94
N ASP A 136 -23.51 -0.49 20.87
CA ASP A 136 -24.45 -1.31 20.10
C ASP A 136 -24.24 -1.19 18.58
N PHE A 137 -23.57 -0.13 18.10
CA PHE A 137 -23.10 -0.07 16.71
C PHE A 137 -22.09 -1.20 16.43
N TRP A 138 -21.04 -1.31 17.25
CA TRP A 138 -19.99 -2.32 17.11
C TRP A 138 -20.53 -3.76 17.24
N LEU A 139 -21.56 -3.96 18.06
CA LEU A 139 -22.24 -5.27 18.14
C LEU A 139 -22.97 -5.65 16.84
N LYS A 140 -23.45 -4.67 16.07
CA LYS A 140 -24.08 -4.88 14.75
C LYS A 140 -23.08 -4.99 13.60
N VAL A 141 -21.82 -4.57 13.78
CA VAL A 141 -20.78 -4.74 12.76
C VAL A 141 -20.46 -6.23 12.60
N THR A 142 -20.66 -6.79 11.41
CA THR A 142 -20.48 -8.23 11.12
C THR A 142 -19.53 -8.51 9.95
N GLY A 143 -19.12 -7.47 9.21
CA GLY A 143 -18.18 -7.57 8.11
C GLY A 143 -17.21 -6.37 8.09
N TRP A 144 -15.95 -6.66 7.79
CA TRP A 144 -14.86 -5.69 7.62
C TRP A 144 -14.18 -5.95 6.28
N HIS A 145 -14.10 -4.94 5.42
CA HIS A 145 -13.38 -5.04 4.16
C HIS A 145 -12.11 -4.17 4.26
N SER A 146 -11.01 -4.55 3.63
CA SER A 146 -9.85 -3.66 3.51
C SER A 146 -8.98 -3.98 2.28
N ASP A 147 -7.90 -3.22 2.09
CA ASP A 147 -6.75 -3.74 1.34
C ASP A 147 -6.07 -4.92 2.09
N HIS A 148 -5.08 -5.55 1.46
CA HIS A 148 -4.38 -6.71 2.03
C HIS A 148 -3.18 -6.35 2.93
N ALA A 149 -3.04 -5.09 3.37
CA ALA A 149 -1.90 -4.67 4.16
C ALA A 149 -1.95 -5.22 5.61
N GLU A 150 -0.79 -5.53 6.17
CA GLU A 150 -0.68 -6.14 7.51
C GLU A 150 -1.21 -5.24 8.63
N ASP A 151 -1.15 -3.91 8.47
CA ASP A 151 -1.76 -2.97 9.40
C ASP A 151 -3.30 -2.98 9.34
N GLN A 152 -3.91 -3.28 8.18
CA GLN A 152 -5.36 -3.45 8.09
C GLN A 152 -5.80 -4.80 8.67
N LYS A 153 -5.04 -5.88 8.44
CA LYS A 153 -5.26 -7.17 9.12
C LYS A 153 -5.06 -7.09 10.64
N LYS A 154 -4.16 -6.23 11.11
CA LYS A 154 -4.01 -5.94 12.54
C LYS A 154 -5.18 -5.11 13.07
N LEU A 155 -5.65 -4.09 12.34
CA LEU A 155 -6.85 -3.32 12.70
C LEU A 155 -8.08 -4.23 12.85
N PHE A 156 -8.32 -5.11 11.88
CA PHE A 156 -9.38 -6.13 11.97
C PHE A 156 -9.29 -6.96 13.26
N ARG A 157 -8.10 -7.44 13.64
CA ARG A 157 -7.91 -8.20 14.89
C ARG A 157 -8.17 -7.38 16.15
N LEU A 158 -7.79 -6.10 16.16
CA LEU A 158 -8.08 -5.19 17.29
C LEU A 158 -9.60 -4.95 17.42
N ILE A 159 -10.29 -4.72 16.30
CA ILE A 159 -11.75 -4.55 16.28
C ILE A 159 -12.47 -5.84 16.68
N ALA A 160 -11.98 -7.02 16.25
CA ALA A 160 -12.55 -8.29 16.66
C ALA A 160 -12.48 -8.47 18.19
N ALA A 161 -11.30 -8.26 18.79
CA ALA A 161 -11.12 -8.34 20.24
C ALA A 161 -11.98 -7.30 20.99
N MET A 162 -12.05 -6.07 20.48
CA MET A 162 -12.93 -5.02 21.03
C MET A 162 -14.40 -5.44 20.95
N LYS A 163 -14.87 -5.94 19.81
CA LYS A 163 -16.26 -6.38 19.58
C LYS A 163 -16.64 -7.47 20.58
N THR A 164 -15.82 -8.49 20.74
CA THR A 164 -16.07 -9.57 21.72
C THR A 164 -16.16 -9.01 23.14
N ARG A 165 -15.21 -8.16 23.56
CA ARG A 165 -15.25 -7.50 24.88
C ARG A 165 -16.56 -6.72 25.08
N LEU A 166 -16.90 -5.83 24.14
CA LEU A 166 -18.12 -5.02 24.20
C LEU A 166 -19.40 -5.87 24.21
N GLU A 167 -19.40 -7.05 23.58
CA GLU A 167 -20.56 -7.95 23.61
C GLU A 167 -20.77 -8.53 25.00
N ARG A 168 -19.69 -9.04 25.62
CA ARG A 168 -19.75 -9.58 26.99
C ARG A 168 -20.11 -8.49 27.99
N ASP A 169 -19.49 -7.30 27.89
CA ASP A 169 -19.82 -6.15 28.73
C ASP A 169 -21.34 -5.83 28.64
N ARG A 170 -21.88 -5.66 27.42
CA ARG A 170 -23.31 -5.36 27.19
C ARG A 170 -24.26 -6.48 27.60
N ARG A 171 -23.81 -7.74 27.54
CA ARG A 171 -24.57 -8.92 27.98
C ARG A 171 -24.64 -8.99 29.51
N GLY A 172 -23.54 -8.72 30.20
CA GLY A 172 -23.49 -8.56 31.64
C GLY A 172 -24.38 -7.42 32.15
N GLU A 173 -24.27 -6.23 31.53
CA GLU A 173 -25.10 -5.06 31.83
C GLU A 173 -26.61 -5.39 31.80
N ARG A 174 -27.07 -6.11 30.75
CA ARG A 174 -28.48 -6.53 30.63
C ARG A 174 -28.88 -7.53 31.71
N THR A 175 -28.01 -8.50 31.99
CA THR A 175 -28.25 -9.51 33.03
C THR A 175 -28.42 -8.84 34.40
N ILE A 176 -27.59 -7.85 34.72
CA ILE A 176 -27.67 -7.06 35.96
C ILE A 176 -28.93 -6.18 36.01
N ALA A 177 -29.34 -5.60 34.87
CA ALA A 177 -30.58 -4.82 34.78
C ALA A 177 -31.85 -5.68 35.00
N GLU A 178 -31.77 -6.99 34.78
CA GLU A 178 -32.85 -7.96 34.99
C GLU A 178 -32.81 -8.63 36.39
N MET A 179 -31.75 -8.40 37.18
CA MET A 179 -31.59 -8.99 38.52
C MET A 179 -32.45 -8.31 39.59
N ALA A 180 -32.91 -9.12 40.56
CA ALA A 180 -33.67 -8.63 41.70
C ALA A 180 -32.77 -7.86 42.69
N PRO A 181 -33.29 -6.83 43.42
CA PRO A 181 -32.50 -6.04 44.38
C PRO A 181 -31.74 -6.84 45.44
N ALA A 182 -32.24 -8.01 45.84
CA ALA A 182 -31.55 -8.90 46.79
C ALA A 182 -30.21 -9.47 46.24
N GLN A 183 -30.11 -9.64 44.92
CA GLN A 183 -28.89 -10.17 44.26
C GLN A 183 -27.78 -9.13 44.17
N TRP A 184 -28.12 -7.83 44.20
CA TRP A 184 -27.16 -6.74 44.17
C TRP A 184 -26.23 -6.70 45.39
N ALA A 185 -26.71 -7.13 46.57
CA ALA A 185 -25.88 -7.15 47.78
C ALA A 185 -24.70 -8.14 47.68
N ASP A 186 -24.93 -9.31 47.10
CA ASP A 186 -23.90 -10.33 46.86
C ASP A 186 -22.88 -9.86 45.80
N ILE A 187 -23.35 -9.18 44.74
CA ILE A 187 -22.50 -8.57 43.71
C ILE A 187 -21.59 -7.50 44.30
N LEU A 188 -22.17 -6.55 45.06
CA LEU A 188 -21.41 -5.47 45.70
C LEU A 188 -20.35 -6.02 46.67
N PHE A 189 -20.66 -7.10 47.39
CA PHE A 189 -19.71 -7.78 48.27
C PHE A 189 -18.55 -8.43 47.48
N LYS A 190 -18.85 -9.17 46.42
CA LYS A 190 -17.85 -9.81 45.54
C LYS A 190 -16.92 -8.79 44.87
N VAL A 191 -17.49 -7.74 44.28
CA VAL A 191 -16.75 -6.64 43.66
C VAL A 191 -15.86 -5.91 44.68
N SER A 192 -16.35 -5.74 45.92
CA SER A 192 -15.54 -5.15 47.00
C SER A 192 -14.38 -6.06 47.42
N GLN A 193 -14.60 -7.37 47.55
CA GLN A 193 -13.51 -8.31 47.81
C GLN A 193 -12.47 -8.32 46.68
N ALA A 194 -12.91 -8.30 45.41
CA ALA A 194 -12.02 -8.27 44.26
C ALA A 194 -11.15 -7.00 44.23
N GLY A 195 -11.74 -5.82 44.45
CA GLY A 195 -11.01 -4.56 44.54
C GLY A 195 -9.98 -4.54 45.68
N VAL A 196 -10.37 -5.00 46.87
CA VAL A 196 -9.47 -5.13 48.03
C VAL A 196 -8.32 -6.11 47.75
N ALA A 197 -8.60 -7.25 47.10
CA ALA A 197 -7.59 -8.23 46.73
C ALA A 197 -6.60 -7.67 45.69
N ALA A 198 -7.10 -6.96 44.67
CA ALA A 198 -6.30 -6.31 43.64
C ALA A 198 -5.42 -5.16 44.18
N ALA A 199 -5.79 -4.54 45.30
CA ALA A 199 -4.94 -3.60 46.02
C ALA A 199 -3.84 -4.26 46.87
N GLY A 200 -3.83 -5.58 47.01
CA GLY A 200 -2.89 -6.32 47.88
C GLY A 200 -3.41 -6.60 49.29
N GLY A 201 -4.73 -6.48 49.52
CA GLY A 201 -5.38 -6.74 50.81
C GLY A 201 -5.85 -5.48 51.53
N ILE A 202 -6.61 -5.67 52.62
CA ILE A 202 -7.35 -4.58 53.29
C ILE A 202 -6.45 -3.45 53.80
N THR A 203 -5.27 -3.77 54.33
CA THR A 203 -4.32 -2.75 54.82
C THR A 203 -3.78 -1.85 53.71
N ALA A 204 -3.61 -2.38 52.49
CA ALA A 204 -3.20 -1.58 51.35
C ALA A 204 -4.38 -0.77 50.80
N TRP A 205 -5.58 -1.36 50.76
CA TRP A 205 -6.83 -0.69 50.38
C TRP A 205 -7.17 0.52 51.29
N GLU A 206 -6.95 0.39 52.60
CA GLU A 206 -7.14 1.46 53.58
C GLU A 206 -6.13 2.62 53.41
N GLN A 207 -5.01 2.41 52.71
CA GLN A 207 -4.02 3.45 52.40
C GLN A 207 -4.29 4.18 51.07
N LEU A 208 -5.18 3.66 50.22
CA LEU A 208 -5.61 4.34 48.99
C LEU A 208 -6.49 5.55 49.32
N ASP A 209 -6.41 6.59 48.49
CA ASP A 209 -7.39 7.69 48.55
C ASP A 209 -8.74 7.29 47.94
N ASP A 210 -9.77 8.09 48.19
CA ASP A 210 -11.14 7.76 47.76
C ASP A 210 -11.32 7.78 46.24
N ALA A 211 -10.45 8.47 45.47
CA ALA A 211 -10.50 8.47 44.02
C ALA A 211 -9.92 7.18 43.44
N GLU A 212 -8.80 6.70 43.99
CA GLU A 212 -8.19 5.41 43.63
C GLU A 212 -9.04 4.22 44.08
N ARG A 213 -9.68 4.29 45.26
CA ARG A 213 -10.68 3.29 45.68
C ARG A 213 -11.88 3.25 44.73
N LEU A 214 -12.40 4.40 44.33
CA LEU A 214 -13.51 4.49 43.37
C LEU A 214 -13.11 3.92 42.00
N TYR A 215 -11.91 4.27 41.50
CA TYR A 215 -11.36 3.71 40.27
C TYR A 215 -11.29 2.17 40.32
N ARG A 216 -10.72 1.59 41.39
CA ARG A 216 -10.61 0.14 41.54
C ARG A 216 -11.96 -0.56 41.73
N HIS A 217 -12.93 0.08 42.37
CA HIS A 217 -14.29 -0.45 42.43
C HIS A 217 -14.97 -0.45 41.06
N ASP A 218 -14.80 0.60 40.24
CA ASP A 218 -15.35 0.68 38.88
C ASP A 218 -14.67 -0.34 37.93
N GLU A 219 -13.36 -0.52 38.06
CA GLU A 219 -12.59 -1.56 37.36
C GLU A 219 -13.04 -2.98 37.74
N ALA A 220 -13.13 -3.28 39.04
CA ALA A 220 -13.61 -4.58 39.53
C ALA A 220 -15.09 -4.84 39.19
N PHE A 221 -15.94 -3.81 39.20
CA PHE A 221 -17.33 -3.92 38.75
C PHE A 221 -17.39 -4.22 37.24
N THR A 222 -16.60 -3.52 36.44
CA THR A 222 -16.53 -3.72 34.99
C THR A 222 -16.02 -5.11 34.62
N GLU A 223 -15.06 -5.67 35.36
CA GLU A 223 -14.61 -7.05 35.17
C GLU A 223 -15.71 -8.05 35.54
N PHE A 224 -16.35 -7.90 36.71
CA PHE A 224 -17.45 -8.76 37.14
C PHE A 224 -18.62 -8.75 36.14
N VAL A 225 -18.99 -7.57 35.61
CA VAL A 225 -19.99 -7.43 34.55
C VAL A 225 -19.60 -8.28 33.33
N ARG A 226 -18.33 -8.27 32.93
CA ARG A 226 -17.83 -9.03 31.78
C ARG A 226 -17.80 -10.53 32.04
N GLU A 227 -17.38 -10.96 33.22
CA GLU A 227 -17.41 -12.37 33.64
C GLU A 227 -18.85 -12.92 33.58
N LEU A 228 -19.81 -12.21 34.18
CA LEU A 228 -21.23 -12.56 34.09
C LEU A 228 -21.72 -12.58 32.63
N GLY A 229 -21.28 -11.62 31.82
CA GLY A 229 -21.53 -11.61 30.38
C GLY A 229 -21.00 -12.85 29.66
N GLN A 230 -19.80 -13.29 30.00
CA GLN A 230 -19.17 -14.50 29.46
C GLN A 230 -19.91 -15.76 29.93
N GLU A 231 -20.32 -15.86 31.21
CA GLU A 231 -21.17 -16.98 31.68
C GLU A 231 -22.50 -17.09 30.92
N GLN A 232 -23.15 -15.95 30.61
CA GLN A 232 -24.39 -15.93 29.84
C GLN A 232 -24.17 -16.20 28.36
N PHE A 233 -23.00 -15.83 27.81
CA PHE A 233 -22.59 -16.25 26.47
C PHE A 233 -22.34 -17.76 26.45
N ASP A 234 -21.75 -18.33 27.51
CA ASP A 234 -21.36 -19.73 27.47
C ASP A 234 -22.50 -20.74 27.49
N LYS A 235 -23.67 -20.31 27.99
CA LYS A 235 -24.95 -21.03 27.93
C LYS A 235 -25.57 -21.10 26.52
N LEU A 236 -25.10 -20.28 25.57
CA LEU A 236 -25.61 -20.29 24.19
C LEU A 236 -25.20 -21.55 23.43
N THR A 237 -26.03 -21.95 22.47
CA THR A 237 -25.67 -23.02 21.52
C THR A 237 -24.48 -22.62 20.63
N PRO A 238 -23.72 -23.56 20.05
CA PRO A 238 -22.62 -23.23 19.14
C PRO A 238 -23.03 -22.34 17.96
N GLN A 239 -24.24 -22.50 17.44
CA GLN A 239 -24.79 -21.69 16.35
C GLN A 239 -25.08 -20.25 16.79
N GLU A 240 -25.61 -20.06 18.00
CA GLU A 240 -25.81 -18.73 18.58
C GLU A 240 -24.47 -18.05 18.90
N LYS A 241 -23.49 -18.79 19.45
CA LYS A 241 -22.12 -18.28 19.67
C LYS A 241 -21.51 -17.77 18.36
N GLN A 242 -21.56 -18.55 17.28
CA GLN A 242 -21.10 -18.16 15.94
C GLN A 242 -21.85 -16.92 15.40
N SER A 243 -23.15 -16.81 15.67
CA SER A 243 -24.02 -15.72 15.23
C SER A 243 -23.79 -14.40 15.99
N VAL A 244 -23.42 -14.48 17.27
CA VAL A 244 -23.11 -13.35 18.16
C VAL A 244 -21.72 -12.80 17.87
N ASP A 245 -20.72 -13.68 17.79
CA ASP A 245 -19.32 -13.31 17.51
C ASP A 245 -19.03 -13.17 16.00
N LEU A 246 -20.07 -13.18 15.15
CA LEU A 246 -19.96 -13.03 13.69
C LEU A 246 -19.22 -11.74 13.33
N PHE A 247 -17.99 -11.87 12.83
CA PHE A 247 -17.21 -10.76 12.30
C PHE A 247 -16.22 -11.26 11.24
N ILE A 248 -16.54 -11.03 9.97
CA ILE A 248 -15.82 -11.60 8.83
C ILE A 248 -14.96 -10.54 8.15
N TRP A 249 -13.71 -10.90 7.85
CA TRP A 249 -12.83 -10.09 7.01
C TRP A 249 -12.89 -10.50 5.54
N GLY A 250 -12.92 -9.53 4.64
CA GLY A 250 -12.78 -9.73 3.20
C GLY A 250 -11.74 -8.79 2.59
N GLY A 251 -10.90 -9.31 1.70
CA GLY A 251 -9.84 -8.56 1.05
C GLY A 251 -10.21 -8.07 -0.36
N CYS A 252 -9.89 -6.81 -0.68
CA CYS A 252 -10.30 -6.19 -1.95
C CYS A 252 -9.82 -6.94 -3.21
N CYS A 253 -10.79 -7.33 -4.06
CA CYS A 253 -10.53 -8.18 -5.22
C CYS A 253 -9.70 -7.53 -6.34
N THR A 254 -9.65 -6.19 -6.43
CA THR A 254 -8.76 -5.48 -7.36
C THR A 254 -7.30 -5.55 -6.90
N HIS A 255 -7.08 -5.51 -5.58
CA HIS A 255 -5.76 -5.68 -4.97
C HIS A 255 -5.26 -7.13 -5.07
N LYS A 256 -6.16 -8.12 -4.99
CA LYS A 256 -5.86 -9.54 -5.29
C LYS A 256 -5.28 -9.67 -6.71
N ASN A 257 -6.02 -9.20 -7.72
CA ASN A 257 -5.55 -9.22 -9.11
C ASN A 257 -4.22 -8.47 -9.31
N MET A 258 -4.07 -7.25 -8.76
CA MET A 258 -2.83 -6.49 -8.86
C MET A 258 -1.61 -7.23 -8.25
N ASN A 259 -1.78 -7.94 -7.14
CA ASN A 259 -0.68 -8.67 -6.51
C ASN A 259 -0.37 -9.98 -7.24
N VAL A 260 -1.39 -10.67 -7.76
CA VAL A 260 -1.24 -11.83 -8.65
C VAL A 260 -0.47 -11.43 -9.92
N PHE A 261 -0.82 -10.31 -10.54
CA PHE A 261 -0.12 -9.75 -11.70
C PHE A 261 1.36 -9.49 -11.42
N LYS A 262 1.69 -8.88 -10.27
CA LYS A 262 3.09 -8.71 -9.84
C LYS A 262 3.80 -10.06 -9.65
N GLY A 263 3.11 -11.06 -9.10
CA GLY A 263 3.62 -12.43 -8.96
C GLY A 263 3.97 -13.05 -10.30
N GLY A 264 3.07 -12.97 -11.29
CA GLY A 264 3.31 -13.47 -12.64
C GLY A 264 4.49 -12.79 -13.33
N VAL A 265 4.62 -11.47 -13.20
CA VAL A 265 5.79 -10.73 -13.72
C VAL A 265 7.09 -11.20 -13.07
N LEU A 266 7.11 -11.45 -11.76
CA LEU A 266 8.28 -12.03 -11.08
C LEU A 266 8.59 -13.45 -11.60
N GLY A 267 7.57 -14.25 -11.92
CA GLY A 267 7.72 -15.56 -12.56
C GLY A 267 8.43 -15.49 -13.92
N MET A 268 8.07 -14.52 -14.77
CA MET A 268 8.78 -14.27 -16.04
C MET A 268 10.24 -13.84 -15.79
N GLN A 269 10.47 -12.94 -14.85
CA GLN A 269 11.83 -12.46 -14.51
C GLN A 269 12.73 -13.60 -14.02
N GLN A 270 12.19 -14.47 -13.17
CA GLN A 270 12.89 -15.66 -12.67
C GLN A 270 13.18 -16.67 -13.78
N TRP A 271 12.23 -16.89 -14.71
CA TRP A 271 12.40 -17.82 -15.82
C TRP A 271 13.63 -17.51 -16.68
N TRP A 272 13.88 -16.25 -17.01
CA TRP A 272 15.07 -15.83 -17.78
C TRP A 272 16.38 -16.28 -17.10
N VAL A 273 16.45 -16.11 -15.77
CA VAL A 273 17.63 -16.46 -14.96
C VAL A 273 17.82 -17.97 -14.86
N GLU A 274 16.75 -18.71 -14.57
CA GLU A 274 16.79 -20.17 -14.40
C GLU A 274 17.14 -20.94 -15.68
N ASN A 275 16.80 -20.38 -16.85
CA ASN A 275 17.04 -21.02 -18.14
C ASN A 275 18.28 -20.44 -18.87
N GLY A 276 19.07 -19.58 -18.22
CA GLY A 276 20.32 -19.05 -18.76
C GLY A 276 20.17 -18.13 -19.98
N HIS A 277 18.97 -17.62 -20.25
CA HIS A 277 18.69 -16.74 -21.38
C HIS A 277 18.94 -15.26 -21.03
N PRO A 278 19.40 -14.41 -21.98
CA PRO A 278 19.53 -12.98 -21.74
C PRO A 278 18.19 -12.33 -21.35
N GLY A 279 18.07 -11.93 -20.09
CA GLY A 279 16.89 -11.24 -19.58
C GLY A 279 16.71 -9.83 -20.17
N PRO A 280 15.59 -9.16 -19.85
CA PRO A 280 15.29 -7.82 -20.34
C PRO A 280 16.37 -6.79 -20.01
N LEU A 281 16.65 -5.89 -20.97
CA LEU A 281 17.62 -4.81 -20.81
C LEU A 281 17.35 -3.96 -19.56
N LYS A 282 18.35 -3.84 -18.68
CA LYS A 282 18.30 -2.96 -17.50
C LYS A 282 18.27 -1.48 -17.92
N MET A 283 17.27 -0.75 -17.42
CA MET A 283 17.02 0.65 -17.81
C MET A 283 17.50 1.60 -16.71
N PHE A 284 18.83 1.80 -16.70
CA PHE A 284 19.53 2.68 -15.78
C PHE A 284 18.97 4.10 -15.85
N ASN A 285 18.85 4.79 -14.72
CA ASN A 285 18.73 6.26 -14.74
C ASN A 285 20.13 6.85 -15.03
N ARG A 286 20.20 8.17 -15.28
CA ARG A 286 21.47 8.86 -15.62
C ARG A 286 22.59 8.56 -14.62
N ASP A 287 22.28 8.60 -13.33
CA ASP A 287 23.28 8.50 -12.27
C ASP A 287 23.75 7.05 -12.08
N ASN A 288 22.83 6.08 -12.16
CA ASN A 288 23.16 4.65 -12.16
C ASN A 288 23.94 4.26 -13.42
N ALA A 289 23.64 4.85 -14.58
CA ALA A 289 24.38 4.58 -15.82
C ALA A 289 25.81 5.13 -15.73
N ALA A 290 25.99 6.34 -15.20
CA ALA A 290 27.28 6.91 -14.89
C ALA A 290 28.05 6.04 -13.87
N ALA A 291 27.40 5.60 -12.80
CA ALA A 291 28.02 4.71 -11.80
C ALA A 291 28.43 3.35 -12.39
N ALA A 292 27.59 2.73 -13.22
CA ALA A 292 27.89 1.46 -13.86
C ALA A 292 29.01 1.54 -14.91
N THR A 293 29.10 2.67 -15.64
CA THR A 293 30.08 2.86 -16.72
C THR A 293 31.42 3.41 -16.22
N LEU A 294 31.39 4.41 -15.33
CA LEU A 294 32.58 5.12 -14.84
C LEU A 294 33.13 4.55 -13.52
N GLY A 295 32.32 3.79 -12.79
CA GLY A 295 32.66 3.22 -11.49
C GLY A 295 32.78 1.70 -11.49
N ILE A 296 33.20 1.08 -12.61
CA ILE A 296 33.34 -0.38 -12.73
C ILE A 296 34.18 -0.93 -11.56
N GLY A 297 33.71 -2.02 -10.95
CA GLY A 297 34.33 -2.64 -9.76
C GLY A 297 33.97 -1.98 -8.42
N THR A 298 33.34 -0.80 -8.40
CA THR A 298 32.94 -0.14 -7.14
C THR A 298 31.64 -0.69 -6.55
N GLU A 299 31.41 -0.40 -5.26
CA GLU A 299 30.10 -0.60 -4.62
C GLU A 299 29.00 0.24 -5.29
N ALA A 300 29.32 1.40 -5.85
CA ALA A 300 28.37 2.27 -6.54
C ALA A 300 27.88 1.62 -7.85
N ALA A 301 28.76 1.02 -8.65
CA ALA A 301 28.38 0.22 -9.82
C ALA A 301 27.58 -1.01 -9.43
N THR A 302 28.02 -1.76 -8.40
CA THR A 302 27.28 -2.93 -7.90
C THR A 302 25.86 -2.55 -7.48
N ARG A 303 25.72 -1.46 -6.71
CA ARG A 303 24.42 -0.95 -6.26
C ARG A 303 23.57 -0.39 -7.40
N ALA A 304 24.18 0.18 -8.43
CA ALA A 304 23.49 0.61 -9.65
C ALA A 304 22.94 -0.60 -10.42
N GLU A 305 23.71 -1.68 -10.51
CA GLU A 305 23.33 -2.95 -11.12
C GLU A 305 22.19 -3.64 -10.37
N ASP A 306 22.29 -3.73 -9.03
CA ASP A 306 21.28 -4.35 -8.15
C ASP A 306 19.94 -3.59 -8.13
N ARG A 307 19.98 -2.26 -8.23
CA ARG A 307 18.77 -1.41 -8.15
C ARG A 307 18.12 -1.13 -9.50
N THR A 308 18.79 -1.44 -10.60
CA THR A 308 18.26 -1.17 -11.94
C THR A 308 17.50 -2.38 -12.47
N VAL A 309 16.23 -2.16 -12.78
CA VAL A 309 15.33 -3.16 -13.37
C VAL A 309 15.13 -2.91 -14.86
N GLY A 310 14.78 -3.97 -15.60
CA GLY A 310 14.37 -3.94 -17.01
C GLY A 310 12.92 -4.37 -17.20
N GLY A 311 12.56 -4.76 -18.42
CA GLY A 311 11.31 -5.46 -18.73
C GLY A 311 10.10 -4.58 -19.01
N ALA A 312 9.01 -5.22 -19.41
CA ALA A 312 7.80 -4.56 -19.93
C ALA A 312 7.14 -3.62 -18.90
N ILE A 313 7.20 -3.97 -17.61
CA ILE A 313 6.70 -3.10 -16.53
C ILE A 313 7.57 -1.83 -16.39
N LYS A 314 8.89 -1.95 -16.57
CA LYS A 314 9.78 -0.78 -16.53
C LYS A 314 9.58 0.12 -17.74
N VAL A 315 9.44 -0.44 -18.95
CA VAL A 315 9.14 0.36 -20.14
C VAL A 315 7.78 1.03 -20.02
N SER A 316 6.71 0.30 -19.68
CA SER A 316 5.37 0.91 -19.53
C SER A 316 5.31 1.98 -18.43
N SER A 317 6.15 1.88 -17.39
CA SER A 317 6.35 2.94 -16.40
C SER A 317 7.04 4.18 -17.00
N LEU A 318 8.15 4.00 -17.74
CA LEU A 318 8.87 5.10 -18.38
C LEU A 318 8.05 5.76 -19.51
N ALA A 319 7.41 4.94 -20.35
CA ALA A 319 6.50 5.37 -21.41
C ALA A 319 5.33 6.19 -20.84
N GLY A 320 4.70 5.75 -19.75
CA GLY A 320 3.69 6.58 -19.08
C GLY A 320 4.26 7.79 -18.34
N ALA A 321 5.55 7.82 -17.98
CA ALA A 321 6.21 9.02 -17.46
C ALA A 321 6.57 10.04 -18.55
N ILE A 322 6.69 9.61 -19.81
CA ILE A 322 6.98 10.47 -20.98
C ILE A 322 5.66 10.86 -21.65
N PHE A 323 4.89 9.89 -22.13
CA PHE A 323 3.64 10.11 -22.83
C PHE A 323 2.58 10.65 -21.86
N ARG A 324 2.13 9.88 -20.87
CA ARG A 324 1.04 10.26 -19.94
C ARG A 324 1.48 10.71 -18.55
N HIS A 325 2.40 11.66 -18.48
CA HIS A 325 2.98 12.09 -17.20
C HIS A 325 1.93 12.63 -16.19
N LYS A 326 2.11 12.31 -14.89
CA LYS A 326 1.20 12.73 -13.79
C LYS A 326 1.03 14.25 -13.65
N ASP A 327 2.06 15.01 -14.01
CA ASP A 327 1.99 16.47 -14.22
C ASP A 327 1.83 16.72 -15.72
N ARG A 328 0.65 17.22 -16.10
CA ARG A 328 0.26 17.49 -17.50
C ARG A 328 1.18 18.48 -18.20
N LYS A 329 1.97 19.28 -17.48
CA LYS A 329 2.92 20.23 -18.08
C LYS A 329 4.24 19.60 -18.56
N ARG A 330 4.51 18.33 -18.20
CA ARG A 330 5.79 17.66 -18.51
C ARG A 330 5.67 16.46 -19.45
N GLY A 331 4.46 15.98 -19.69
CA GLY A 331 4.19 14.84 -20.55
C GLY A 331 4.02 15.25 -22.02
N GLN A 332 4.16 14.27 -22.91
CA GLN A 332 4.04 14.41 -24.37
C GLN A 332 2.66 13.94 -24.88
N GLN A 333 1.68 13.72 -23.98
CA GLN A 333 0.39 13.08 -24.29
C GLN A 333 -0.34 13.74 -25.46
N ASP A 334 -0.48 15.07 -25.44
CA ASP A 334 -1.24 15.76 -26.48
C ASP A 334 -0.45 15.82 -27.79
N THR A 335 0.89 15.93 -27.75
CA THR A 335 1.76 15.78 -28.93
C THR A 335 1.65 14.39 -29.56
N LEU A 336 1.65 13.32 -28.74
CA LEU A 336 1.46 11.94 -29.20
C LEU A 336 0.05 11.74 -29.81
N ARG A 337 -0.98 12.34 -29.21
CA ARG A 337 -2.35 12.30 -29.76
C ARG A 337 -2.44 12.99 -31.11
N TYR A 338 -1.85 14.17 -31.27
CA TYR A 338 -1.83 14.88 -32.56
C TYR A 338 -1.03 14.12 -33.63
N PHE A 339 0.08 13.50 -33.24
CA PHE A 339 0.85 12.63 -34.13
C PHE A 339 0.02 11.40 -34.57
N TRP A 340 -0.64 10.68 -33.65
CA TRP A 340 -1.50 9.56 -34.01
C TRP A 340 -2.71 9.95 -34.86
N ASP A 341 -3.34 11.09 -34.57
CA ASP A 341 -4.44 11.63 -35.35
C ASP A 341 -4.00 11.95 -36.80
N HIS A 342 -2.79 12.49 -36.97
CA HIS A 342 -2.19 12.74 -38.29
C HIS A 342 -1.84 11.45 -39.05
N GLU A 343 -1.16 10.50 -38.42
CA GLU A 343 -0.67 9.28 -39.09
C GLU A 343 -1.75 8.22 -39.32
N THR A 344 -2.84 8.22 -38.54
CA THR A 344 -3.84 7.14 -38.54
C THR A 344 -5.30 7.58 -38.49
N GLY A 345 -5.58 8.86 -38.25
CA GLY A 345 -6.94 9.34 -37.96
C GLY A 345 -7.50 8.88 -36.61
N LEU A 346 -6.67 8.33 -35.71
CA LEU A 346 -7.10 7.78 -34.43
C LEU A 346 -6.55 8.58 -33.24
N ASN A 347 -7.44 9.09 -32.40
CA ASN A 347 -7.07 9.87 -31.21
C ASN A 347 -6.84 8.99 -29.97
N ILE A 348 -5.84 8.11 -30.02
CA ILE A 348 -5.56 7.14 -28.95
C ILE A 348 -4.86 7.81 -27.76
N CYS A 349 -5.23 7.41 -26.53
CA CYS A 349 -4.55 7.88 -25.32
C CYS A 349 -3.72 6.77 -24.68
N PHE A 350 -2.40 6.96 -24.57
CA PHE A 350 -1.53 6.05 -23.81
C PHE A 350 -2.05 5.81 -22.37
N PRO A 351 -1.92 4.63 -21.75
CA PRO A 351 -2.49 4.36 -20.42
C PRO A 351 -1.82 5.11 -19.25
N ASP A 352 -2.57 5.31 -18.15
CA ASP A 352 -2.20 6.17 -17.02
C ASP A 352 -1.33 5.47 -15.96
N THR A 353 -0.21 4.86 -16.38
CA THR A 353 0.72 4.15 -15.47
C THR A 353 1.37 5.09 -14.45
N SER A 354 1.52 6.38 -14.79
CA SER A 354 2.04 7.44 -13.92
C SER A 354 1.21 7.71 -12.65
N ASN A 355 -0.06 7.28 -12.60
CA ASN A 355 -0.94 7.42 -11.43
C ASN A 355 -1.33 6.07 -10.81
N THR A 356 -0.59 5.00 -11.10
CA THR A 356 -0.73 3.68 -10.44
C THR A 356 -2.13 3.05 -10.55
N ARG A 357 -2.88 3.33 -11.63
CA ARG A 357 -4.21 2.73 -11.81
C ARG A 357 -4.11 1.21 -12.00
N PHE A 358 -5.04 0.45 -11.44
CA PHE A 358 -5.19 -0.98 -11.70
C PHE A 358 -5.16 -1.29 -13.21
N GLN A 359 -4.49 -2.39 -13.59
CA GLN A 359 -4.27 -2.85 -14.97
C GLN A 359 -3.60 -1.86 -15.95
N SER A 360 -3.24 -0.64 -15.54
CA SER A 360 -2.68 0.35 -16.47
C SER A 360 -1.38 -0.08 -17.15
N HIS A 361 -0.53 -0.85 -16.45
CA HIS A 361 0.67 -1.44 -17.05
C HIS A 361 0.34 -2.52 -18.08
N ALA A 362 -0.69 -3.33 -17.83
CA ALA A 362 -1.13 -4.36 -18.76
C ALA A 362 -1.73 -3.72 -20.04
N ALA A 363 -2.64 -2.76 -19.88
CA ALA A 363 -3.17 -1.95 -20.97
C ALA A 363 -2.07 -1.21 -21.75
N ALA A 364 -0.99 -0.76 -21.08
CA ALA A 364 0.14 -0.14 -21.76
C ALA A 364 0.92 -1.16 -22.61
N CYS A 365 1.01 -2.43 -22.19
CA CYS A 365 1.56 -3.50 -23.02
C CYS A 365 0.68 -3.77 -24.25
N GLU A 366 -0.65 -3.72 -24.13
CA GLU A 366 -1.57 -3.86 -25.28
C GLU A 366 -1.34 -2.77 -26.34
N ILE A 367 -1.32 -1.50 -25.92
CA ILE A 367 -1.04 -0.36 -26.81
C ILE A 367 0.34 -0.45 -27.45
N ILE A 368 1.34 -0.97 -26.72
CA ILE A 368 2.68 -1.22 -27.25
C ILE A 368 2.68 -2.36 -28.28
N VAL A 369 1.97 -3.47 -28.04
CA VAL A 369 1.89 -4.60 -28.98
C VAL A 369 1.18 -4.22 -30.28
N LEU A 370 0.11 -3.42 -30.18
CA LEU A 370 -0.60 -2.87 -31.34
C LEU A 370 0.26 -1.89 -32.14
N HIS A 371 0.83 -0.87 -31.48
CA HIS A 371 1.36 0.32 -32.13
C HIS A 371 2.88 0.54 -31.95
N MET A 372 3.67 -0.53 -31.76
CA MET A 372 5.11 -0.43 -31.48
C MET A 372 5.89 0.43 -32.48
N GLU A 373 5.70 0.18 -33.78
CA GLU A 373 6.40 0.89 -34.85
C GLU A 373 6.05 2.37 -34.84
N LEU A 374 4.78 2.70 -34.59
CA LEU A 374 4.28 4.06 -34.57
C LEU A 374 4.74 4.83 -33.30
N LEU A 375 4.91 4.12 -32.18
CA LEU A 375 5.57 4.67 -30.98
C LEU A 375 7.09 4.91 -31.20
N LEU A 376 7.77 4.05 -31.96
CA LEU A 376 9.16 4.25 -32.35
C LEU A 376 9.31 5.42 -33.33
N GLN A 377 8.43 5.53 -34.32
CA GLN A 377 8.35 6.69 -35.23
C GLN A 377 8.07 7.99 -34.46
N PHE A 378 7.18 7.96 -33.46
CA PHE A 378 6.94 9.10 -32.59
C PHE A 378 8.20 9.52 -31.80
N LEU A 379 8.98 8.56 -31.29
CA LEU A 379 10.25 8.88 -30.62
C LEU A 379 11.28 9.48 -31.58
N VAL A 380 11.34 9.01 -32.84
CA VAL A 380 12.14 9.67 -33.89
C VAL A 380 11.66 11.10 -34.12
N TYR A 381 10.35 11.32 -34.30
CA TYR A 381 9.76 12.67 -34.44
C TYR A 381 10.10 13.58 -33.25
N VAL A 382 10.03 13.07 -32.01
CA VAL A 382 10.41 13.79 -30.78
C VAL A 382 11.90 14.11 -30.74
N ARG A 383 12.77 13.22 -31.25
CA ARG A 383 14.21 13.47 -31.37
C ARG A 383 14.48 14.60 -32.35
N GLU A 384 13.87 14.55 -33.53
CA GLU A 384 14.10 15.54 -34.59
C GLU A 384 13.53 16.92 -34.26
N ASN A 385 12.45 17.02 -33.48
CA ASN A 385 11.91 18.31 -33.04
C ASN A 385 12.73 18.99 -31.92
N LYS A 386 13.77 18.35 -31.37
CA LYS A 386 14.61 18.94 -30.32
C LYS A 386 15.80 19.68 -30.91
N ALA A 387 16.12 20.84 -30.32
CA ALA A 387 17.32 21.59 -30.64
C ALA A 387 18.62 20.75 -30.49
N SER A 388 18.66 19.80 -29.55
CA SER A 388 19.78 18.88 -29.36
C SER A 388 19.82 17.70 -30.34
N ARG A 389 18.78 17.50 -31.16
CA ARG A 389 18.58 16.31 -32.02
C ARG A 389 18.82 14.97 -31.34
N ALA A 390 18.58 14.92 -30.03
CA ALA A 390 18.87 13.78 -29.17
C ALA A 390 17.72 13.48 -28.21
N LEU A 391 17.44 12.19 -28.01
CA LEU A 391 16.53 11.73 -26.97
C LEU A 391 17.16 11.94 -25.59
N ASN A 392 16.32 12.26 -24.60
CA ASN A 392 16.75 12.27 -23.21
C ASN A 392 16.89 10.82 -22.69
N HIS A 393 17.55 10.64 -21.55
CA HIS A 393 17.86 9.31 -21.01
C HIS A 393 16.61 8.44 -20.74
N MET A 394 15.45 9.02 -20.45
CA MET A 394 14.21 8.25 -20.26
C MET A 394 13.62 7.81 -21.60
N GLU A 395 13.60 8.69 -22.60
CA GLU A 395 13.12 8.39 -23.95
C GLU A 395 14.00 7.35 -24.64
N LEU A 396 15.32 7.48 -24.53
CA LEU A 396 16.28 6.50 -25.04
C LEU A 396 16.11 5.12 -24.37
N ASN A 397 15.80 5.09 -23.07
CA ASN A 397 15.47 3.84 -22.38
C ASN A 397 14.15 3.21 -22.88
N VAL A 398 13.16 4.03 -23.27
CA VAL A 398 11.92 3.52 -23.90
C VAL A 398 12.20 3.01 -25.31
N GLU A 399 12.92 3.76 -26.15
CA GLU A 399 13.32 3.34 -27.50
C GLU A 399 14.08 1.99 -27.48
N ARG A 400 15.08 1.88 -26.60
CA ARG A 400 15.84 0.64 -26.37
C ARG A 400 14.96 -0.48 -25.80
N GLY A 401 14.04 -0.16 -24.89
CA GLY A 401 13.11 -1.13 -24.30
C GLY A 401 12.09 -1.70 -25.30
N LEU A 402 11.52 -0.86 -26.16
CA LEU A 402 10.67 -1.27 -27.28
C LEU A 402 11.44 -2.10 -28.33
N SER A 403 12.76 -1.89 -28.43
CA SER A 403 13.64 -2.63 -29.34
C SER A 403 14.23 -3.91 -28.74
N CYS A 404 14.13 -4.12 -27.42
CA CYS A 404 14.74 -5.24 -26.72
C CYS A 404 13.92 -6.54 -26.90
N TRP A 405 14.53 -7.57 -27.49
CA TRP A 405 13.89 -8.86 -27.78
C TRP A 405 13.27 -9.56 -26.56
N SER A 406 13.95 -9.64 -25.42
CA SER A 406 13.41 -10.23 -24.19
C SER A 406 12.29 -9.37 -23.57
N THR A 407 12.31 -8.05 -23.81
CA THR A 407 11.23 -7.15 -23.38
C THR A 407 9.98 -7.30 -24.27
N ARG A 408 10.17 -7.56 -25.57
CA ARG A 408 9.09 -7.85 -26.53
C ARG A 408 8.32 -9.12 -26.17
N HIS A 409 9.01 -10.14 -25.69
CA HIS A 409 8.36 -11.33 -25.11
C HIS A 409 7.41 -10.94 -23.98
N GLU A 410 7.89 -10.21 -22.96
CA GLU A 410 7.07 -9.82 -21.81
C GLU A 410 5.87 -8.96 -22.21
N PHE A 411 5.99 -8.06 -23.20
CA PHE A 411 4.84 -7.29 -23.70
C PHE A 411 3.75 -8.19 -24.27
N VAL A 412 4.13 -9.16 -25.12
CA VAL A 412 3.19 -10.11 -25.75
C VAL A 412 2.53 -11.01 -24.71
N VAL A 413 3.31 -11.56 -23.77
CA VAL A 413 2.80 -12.39 -22.66
C VAL A 413 1.80 -11.62 -21.80
N ILE A 414 2.14 -10.39 -21.39
CA ILE A 414 1.26 -9.56 -20.56
C ILE A 414 -0.02 -9.17 -21.33
N ALA A 415 0.08 -8.76 -22.60
CA ALA A 415 -1.08 -8.37 -23.39
C ALA A 415 -2.06 -9.55 -23.60
N LEU A 416 -1.53 -10.74 -23.89
CA LEU A 416 -2.32 -11.96 -24.02
C LEU A 416 -3.01 -12.34 -22.70
N LEU A 417 -2.29 -12.36 -21.59
CA LEU A 417 -2.86 -12.74 -20.29
C LEU A 417 -3.85 -11.70 -19.75
N ASN A 418 -3.66 -10.41 -20.08
CA ASN A 418 -4.63 -9.37 -19.71
C ASN A 418 -5.99 -9.59 -20.41
N GLN A 419 -5.98 -9.86 -21.73
CA GLN A 419 -7.22 -10.13 -22.48
C GLN A 419 -7.89 -11.46 -22.11
N ASN A 420 -7.12 -12.48 -21.66
CA ASN A 420 -7.63 -13.82 -21.40
C ASN A 420 -7.95 -14.10 -19.92
N ILE A 421 -7.42 -13.31 -18.97
CA ILE A 421 -7.63 -13.49 -17.53
C ILE A 421 -8.04 -12.19 -16.85
N ASP A 422 -7.17 -11.17 -16.87
CA ASP A 422 -7.33 -10.02 -15.97
C ASP A 422 -8.54 -9.16 -16.35
N VAL A 423 -8.80 -8.95 -17.65
CA VAL A 423 -9.97 -8.20 -18.13
C VAL A 423 -11.28 -8.96 -17.87
N PRO A 424 -11.45 -10.22 -18.28
CA PRO A 424 -12.63 -11.02 -17.91
C PRO A 424 -12.87 -11.07 -16.39
N TYR A 425 -11.82 -11.27 -15.58
CA TYR A 425 -11.94 -11.25 -14.12
C TYR A 425 -12.44 -9.89 -13.62
N MET A 426 -11.88 -8.79 -14.11
CA MET A 426 -12.29 -7.44 -13.67
C MET A 426 -13.68 -7.05 -14.18
N LEU A 427 -14.16 -7.63 -15.29
CA LEU A 427 -15.55 -7.53 -15.73
C LEU A 427 -16.51 -8.29 -14.78
N GLU A 428 -16.16 -9.48 -14.30
CA GLU A 428 -16.98 -10.18 -13.30
C GLU A 428 -16.92 -9.52 -11.89
N ILE A 429 -15.87 -8.79 -11.57
CA ILE A 429 -15.70 -8.09 -10.28
C ILE A 429 -16.36 -6.70 -10.26
N ARG A 430 -16.27 -5.94 -11.37
CA ARG A 430 -16.66 -4.51 -11.45
C ARG A 430 -17.65 -4.19 -12.55
N GLY A 431 -17.92 -5.11 -13.47
CA GLY A 431 -18.77 -4.89 -14.62
C GLY A 431 -20.25 -4.74 -14.25
N PRO A 432 -21.05 -4.07 -15.09
CA PRO A 432 -22.48 -3.88 -14.86
C PRO A 432 -23.29 -5.19 -14.92
N LEU A 433 -22.70 -6.27 -15.44
CA LEU A 433 -23.31 -7.59 -15.61
C LEU A 433 -22.70 -8.65 -14.68
N ARG A 434 -22.02 -8.24 -13.59
CA ARG A 434 -21.44 -9.17 -12.62
C ARG A 434 -22.49 -10.13 -12.04
N ALA A 435 -22.14 -11.41 -11.97
CA ALA A 435 -23.07 -12.44 -11.45
C ALA A 435 -23.34 -12.32 -9.94
N GLU A 436 -22.37 -11.84 -9.16
CA GLU A 436 -22.46 -11.68 -7.70
C GLU A 436 -21.92 -10.32 -7.25
N ASP A 437 -22.55 -9.74 -6.23
CA ASP A 437 -22.13 -8.47 -5.62
C ASP A 437 -21.60 -8.59 -4.18
N ASN A 438 -21.75 -9.78 -3.56
CA ASN A 438 -21.23 -10.09 -2.24
C ASN A 438 -19.86 -10.77 -2.37
N LEU A 439 -18.80 -10.16 -1.84
CA LEU A 439 -17.45 -10.71 -1.82
C LEU A 439 -17.40 -12.13 -1.23
N LEU A 440 -18.20 -12.40 -0.18
CA LEU A 440 -18.21 -13.71 0.48
C LEU A 440 -18.60 -14.85 -0.48
N ARG A 441 -19.36 -14.55 -1.54
CA ARG A 441 -19.85 -15.52 -2.54
C ARG A 441 -18.89 -15.76 -3.71
N LEU A 442 -17.72 -15.10 -3.75
CA LEU A 442 -16.81 -15.17 -4.90
C LEU A 442 -15.87 -16.39 -4.92
N GLY A 443 -15.90 -17.25 -3.90
CA GLY A 443 -15.09 -18.48 -3.86
C GLY A 443 -15.14 -19.32 -5.16
N PRO A 444 -16.31 -19.56 -5.80
CA PRO A 444 -16.39 -20.23 -7.10
C PRO A 444 -15.68 -19.49 -8.25
N LEU A 445 -15.72 -18.15 -8.27
CA LEU A 445 -15.00 -17.34 -9.26
C LEU A 445 -13.48 -17.48 -9.09
N HIS A 446 -12.96 -17.41 -7.86
CA HIS A 446 -11.53 -17.59 -7.60
C HIS A 446 -11.06 -19.03 -7.89
N LYS A 447 -11.86 -20.04 -7.54
CA LYS A 447 -11.60 -21.43 -7.96
C LYS A 447 -11.56 -21.57 -9.49
N LYS A 448 -12.47 -20.92 -10.22
CA LYS A 448 -12.46 -20.86 -11.71
C LYS A 448 -11.21 -20.18 -12.27
N VAL A 449 -10.78 -19.05 -11.68
CA VAL A 449 -9.56 -18.33 -12.11
C VAL A 449 -8.31 -19.21 -11.96
N ARG A 450 -8.17 -19.91 -10.81
CA ARG A 450 -7.03 -20.83 -10.61
C ARG A 450 -7.05 -21.96 -11.62
N ALA A 451 -8.18 -22.65 -11.79
CA ALA A 451 -8.32 -23.74 -12.76
C ALA A 451 -8.01 -23.29 -14.20
N HIS A 452 -8.38 -22.07 -14.58
CA HIS A 452 -8.04 -21.51 -15.89
C HIS A 452 -6.54 -21.20 -16.03
N MET A 453 -5.90 -20.64 -15.01
CA MET A 453 -4.44 -20.45 -15.00
C MET A 453 -3.68 -21.78 -15.04
N GLU A 454 -4.17 -22.82 -14.36
CA GLU A 454 -3.62 -24.19 -14.41
C GLU A 454 -3.75 -24.79 -15.81
N LYS A 455 -4.92 -24.66 -16.44
CA LYS A 455 -5.17 -25.05 -17.84
C LYS A 455 -4.18 -24.38 -18.81
N ILE A 456 -3.95 -23.07 -18.65
CA ILE A 456 -2.98 -22.29 -19.45
C ILE A 456 -1.54 -22.76 -19.17
N ALA A 457 -1.18 -23.01 -17.91
CA ALA A 457 0.15 -23.48 -17.53
C ALA A 457 0.44 -24.92 -18.01
N ALA A 458 -0.59 -25.75 -18.17
CA ALA A 458 -0.48 -27.10 -18.72
C ALA A 458 -0.39 -27.08 -20.26
N ASN A 459 -1.10 -26.17 -20.93
CA ASN A 459 -1.04 -26.02 -22.38
C ASN A 459 -1.13 -24.53 -22.81
N PRO A 460 -0.01 -23.79 -22.93
CA PRO A 460 -0.03 -22.39 -23.34
C PRO A 460 -0.53 -22.17 -24.79
N LYS A 461 -0.54 -23.21 -25.63
CA LYS A 461 -1.09 -23.13 -26.99
C LYS A 461 -2.58 -22.80 -27.03
N ILE A 462 -3.34 -22.99 -25.93
CA ILE A 462 -4.73 -22.51 -25.87
C ILE A 462 -4.85 -20.98 -25.92
N ILE A 463 -3.75 -20.23 -25.81
CA ILE A 463 -3.71 -18.78 -26.03
C ILE A 463 -2.86 -18.42 -27.26
N THR A 464 -1.73 -19.09 -27.47
CA THR A 464 -0.74 -18.76 -28.52
C THR A 464 -0.92 -19.52 -29.84
N GLY A 465 -1.75 -20.57 -29.86
CA GLY A 465 -2.03 -21.40 -31.03
C GLY A 465 -2.77 -20.65 -32.14
N ALA A 466 -2.68 -21.18 -33.36
CA ALA A 466 -3.38 -20.63 -34.53
C ALA A 466 -4.90 -20.91 -34.48
N ASP A 467 -5.27 -22.02 -33.84
CA ASP A 467 -6.61 -22.54 -33.60
C ASP A 467 -7.29 -21.99 -32.33
N ALA A 468 -6.53 -21.31 -31.47
CA ALA A 468 -7.02 -20.82 -30.17
C ALA A 468 -8.08 -19.71 -30.33
N THR A 469 -9.31 -19.97 -29.89
CA THR A 469 -10.44 -19.03 -29.95
C THR A 469 -10.75 -18.38 -28.59
N SER A 470 -11.54 -17.31 -28.58
CA SER A 470 -12.05 -16.65 -27.36
C SER A 470 -12.73 -17.62 -26.38
N GLU A 471 -13.52 -18.56 -26.90
CA GLU A 471 -14.30 -19.52 -26.11
C GLU A 471 -13.40 -20.51 -25.36
N THR A 472 -12.21 -20.79 -25.91
CA THR A 472 -11.24 -21.75 -25.35
C THR A 472 -10.18 -21.08 -24.49
N SER A 473 -9.85 -19.83 -24.78
CA SER A 473 -8.73 -19.10 -24.19
C SER A 473 -9.13 -18.08 -23.12
N SER A 474 -10.31 -17.45 -23.23
CA SER A 474 -10.81 -16.49 -22.23
C SER A 474 -11.35 -17.20 -20.99
N LEU A 475 -11.07 -16.63 -19.81
CA LEU A 475 -11.56 -17.09 -18.51
C LEU A 475 -13.09 -17.21 -18.45
N ASP A 476 -13.81 -16.33 -19.13
CA ASP A 476 -15.27 -16.33 -19.18
C ASP A 476 -15.84 -17.01 -20.43
N GLY A 477 -15.00 -17.45 -21.36
CA GLY A 477 -15.39 -18.02 -22.65
C GLY A 477 -16.08 -17.02 -23.60
N LYS A 478 -16.04 -15.71 -23.30
CA LYS A 478 -16.61 -14.66 -24.15
C LYS A 478 -15.54 -14.05 -25.06
N MET A 479 -15.99 -13.28 -26.06
CA MET A 479 -15.10 -12.51 -26.94
C MET A 479 -14.16 -11.60 -26.15
N TRP A 480 -12.89 -11.53 -26.55
CA TRP A 480 -11.92 -10.62 -25.95
C TRP A 480 -12.40 -9.17 -26.02
N GLN A 481 -12.07 -8.38 -25.00
CA GLN A 481 -12.45 -6.95 -24.93
C GLN A 481 -11.81 -6.14 -26.06
N ASN A 482 -10.57 -6.47 -26.43
CA ASN A 482 -9.82 -5.89 -27.54
C ASN A 482 -9.28 -7.03 -28.43
N PRO A 483 -10.07 -7.62 -29.35
CA PRO A 483 -9.64 -8.76 -30.18
C PRO A 483 -8.38 -8.49 -30.99
N GLU A 484 -8.25 -7.25 -31.50
CA GLU A 484 -7.08 -6.76 -32.23
C GLU A 484 -5.78 -6.97 -31.46
N VAL A 485 -5.79 -6.83 -30.13
CA VAL A 485 -4.61 -7.05 -29.27
C VAL A 485 -4.15 -8.51 -29.34
N VAL A 486 -5.10 -9.46 -29.32
CA VAL A 486 -4.78 -10.89 -29.35
C VAL A 486 -4.26 -11.30 -30.72
N TYR A 487 -4.90 -10.84 -31.79
CA TYR A 487 -4.42 -11.08 -33.17
C TYR A 487 -3.06 -10.45 -33.43
N ALA A 488 -2.87 -9.18 -33.02
CA ALA A 488 -1.58 -8.50 -33.13
C ALA A 488 -0.51 -9.23 -32.30
N ALA A 489 -0.79 -9.59 -31.05
CA ALA A 489 0.13 -10.33 -30.20
C ALA A 489 0.61 -11.64 -30.85
N ARG A 490 -0.32 -12.45 -31.40
CA ARG A 490 0.04 -13.68 -32.12
C ARG A 490 0.86 -13.41 -33.38
N ALA A 491 0.49 -12.39 -34.16
CA ALA A 491 1.30 -11.97 -35.31
C ALA A 491 2.71 -11.52 -34.88
N ARG A 492 2.85 -10.83 -33.73
CA ARG A 492 4.14 -10.40 -33.18
C ARG A 492 5.02 -11.58 -32.75
N ILE A 493 4.46 -12.68 -32.24
CA ILE A 493 5.23 -13.90 -31.93
C ILE A 493 6.01 -14.37 -33.16
N LEU A 494 5.35 -14.39 -34.32
CA LEU A 494 5.94 -14.80 -35.60
C LEU A 494 6.89 -13.73 -36.14
N GLN A 495 6.43 -12.47 -36.23
CA GLN A 495 7.18 -11.35 -36.82
C GLN A 495 8.48 -11.04 -36.07
N TRP A 496 8.46 -11.09 -34.73
CA TRP A 496 9.61 -10.77 -33.88
C TRP A 496 10.39 -12.00 -33.42
N LYS A 497 10.03 -13.20 -33.90
CA LYS A 497 10.65 -14.50 -33.55
C LYS A 497 10.76 -14.69 -32.03
N LEU A 498 9.60 -14.72 -31.37
CA LEU A 498 9.50 -14.80 -29.91
C LEU A 498 9.36 -16.25 -29.43
N GLU A 499 10.46 -16.99 -29.48
CA GLU A 499 10.50 -18.44 -29.24
C GLU A 499 10.14 -18.87 -27.81
N HIS A 500 10.22 -17.98 -26.83
CA HIS A 500 10.04 -18.31 -25.41
C HIS A 500 8.68 -17.87 -24.81
N VAL A 501 7.75 -17.37 -25.63
CA VAL A 501 6.45 -16.83 -25.13
C VAL A 501 5.66 -17.87 -24.35
N ASP A 502 5.61 -19.11 -24.83
CA ASP A 502 4.91 -20.20 -24.14
C ASP A 502 5.55 -20.51 -22.77
N ALA A 503 6.88 -20.58 -22.70
CA ALA A 503 7.61 -20.86 -21.48
C ALA A 503 7.44 -19.74 -20.43
N LEU A 504 7.39 -18.48 -20.89
CA LEU A 504 7.12 -17.31 -20.05
C LEU A 504 5.66 -17.26 -19.58
N ILE A 505 4.67 -17.66 -20.40
CA ILE A 505 3.28 -17.85 -19.98
C ILE A 505 3.20 -18.88 -18.85
N VAL A 506 3.90 -20.01 -18.98
CA VAL A 506 3.96 -21.05 -17.95
C VAL A 506 4.61 -20.52 -16.66
N GLY A 507 5.74 -19.81 -16.77
CA GLY A 507 6.42 -19.17 -15.63
C GLY A 507 5.53 -18.14 -14.92
N TYR A 508 4.84 -17.29 -15.69
CA TYR A 508 3.87 -16.33 -15.18
C TYR A 508 2.74 -17.03 -14.44
N CYS A 509 2.07 -18.01 -15.06
CA CYS A 509 0.90 -18.67 -14.48
C CYS A 509 1.25 -19.44 -13.21
N LYS A 510 2.39 -20.15 -13.18
CA LYS A 510 2.87 -20.83 -11.96
C LYS A 510 3.12 -19.86 -10.81
N ALA A 511 3.80 -18.74 -11.07
CA ALA A 511 4.05 -17.73 -10.03
C ALA A 511 2.76 -17.00 -9.60
N ALA A 512 1.85 -16.72 -10.54
CA ALA A 512 0.54 -16.13 -10.27
C ALA A 512 -0.34 -17.05 -9.39
N LEU A 513 -0.35 -18.36 -9.65
CA LEU A 513 -1.06 -19.37 -8.84
C LEU A 513 -0.57 -19.42 -7.39
N ILE A 514 0.75 -19.35 -7.17
CA ILE A 514 1.34 -19.26 -5.82
C ILE A 514 0.86 -18.00 -5.09
N ILE A 515 0.63 -16.88 -5.80
CA ILE A 515 0.05 -15.69 -5.18
C ILE A 515 -1.46 -15.85 -4.96
N TRP A 516 -2.23 -16.43 -5.88
CA TRP A 516 -3.66 -16.70 -5.66
C TRP A 516 -3.90 -17.47 -4.36
N GLY A 517 -3.18 -18.57 -4.14
CA GLY A 517 -3.27 -19.38 -2.91
C GLY A 517 -2.89 -18.66 -1.61
N ARG A 518 -2.33 -17.44 -1.66
CA ARG A 518 -2.08 -16.56 -0.49
C ARG A 518 -3.15 -15.49 -0.30
N PHE A 519 -3.98 -15.24 -1.32
CA PHE A 519 -4.96 -14.15 -1.39
C PHE A 519 -6.41 -14.66 -1.50
N ASP A 520 -6.62 -15.96 -1.62
CA ASP A 520 -7.94 -16.62 -1.58
C ASP A 520 -8.16 -17.50 -0.34
N THR A 521 -7.27 -17.43 0.66
CA THR A 521 -7.37 -18.16 1.94
C THR A 521 -8.64 -17.83 2.74
N GLU A 522 -9.28 -16.71 2.45
CA GLU A 522 -10.62 -16.34 2.95
C GLU A 522 -11.68 -17.40 2.61
N TRP A 523 -11.57 -18.06 1.46
CA TRP A 523 -12.46 -19.12 0.96
C TRP A 523 -11.83 -20.52 1.00
N ALA A 524 -10.92 -20.77 1.94
CA ALA A 524 -10.50 -22.14 2.26
C ALA A 524 -11.72 -23.00 2.64
N ASP A 525 -11.70 -24.29 2.31
CA ASP A 525 -12.86 -25.18 2.52
C ASP A 525 -13.12 -25.47 4.02
N ASP A 526 -12.15 -25.20 4.89
CA ASP A 526 -12.22 -25.15 6.36
C ASP A 526 -12.22 -23.71 6.93
N GLY A 527 -12.26 -22.70 6.05
CA GLY A 527 -12.13 -21.29 6.39
C GLY A 527 -13.40 -20.67 7.02
N PRO A 528 -13.29 -19.46 7.59
CA PRO A 528 -14.39 -18.81 8.30
C PRO A 528 -15.60 -18.49 7.42
N ILE A 529 -15.44 -18.39 6.09
CA ILE A 529 -16.55 -18.18 5.15
C ILE A 529 -17.30 -19.49 4.85
N SER A 530 -16.60 -20.62 4.77
CA SER A 530 -17.19 -21.93 4.38
C SER A 530 -18.23 -22.45 5.39
N THR A 531 -18.08 -22.08 6.67
CA THR A 531 -18.92 -22.52 7.79
C THR A 531 -20.11 -21.59 8.07
N LEU A 532 -20.33 -20.55 7.25
CA LEU A 532 -21.42 -19.60 7.46
C LEU A 532 -22.75 -20.11 6.91
N SER A 533 -23.83 -19.91 7.70
CA SER A 533 -25.19 -20.00 7.19
C SER A 533 -25.45 -18.91 6.14
N GLN A 534 -26.43 -19.13 5.26
CA GLN A 534 -26.85 -18.12 4.28
C GLN A 534 -27.31 -16.81 4.96
N GLU A 535 -27.95 -16.89 6.13
CA GLU A 535 -28.29 -15.71 6.93
C GLU A 535 -27.04 -14.93 7.37
N ASN A 536 -25.99 -15.62 7.81
CA ASN A 536 -24.75 -14.96 8.22
C ASN A 536 -23.97 -14.39 7.02
N ILE A 537 -24.05 -15.00 5.84
CA ILE A 537 -23.50 -14.46 4.59
C ILE A 537 -24.20 -13.15 4.17
N GLU A 538 -25.52 -13.06 4.34
CA GLU A 538 -26.26 -11.82 4.06
C GLU A 538 -26.07 -10.76 5.15
N ARG A 539 -25.89 -11.16 6.42
CA ARG A 539 -25.53 -10.24 7.51
C ARG A 539 -24.14 -9.65 7.28
N ALA A 540 -23.14 -10.49 6.99
CA ALA A 540 -21.77 -10.07 6.75
C ALA A 540 -21.50 -9.65 5.28
N TRP A 541 -22.51 -9.19 4.53
CA TRP A 541 -22.37 -8.81 3.12
C TRP A 541 -21.26 -7.75 2.93
N LEU A 542 -20.29 -8.02 2.05
CA LEU A 542 -19.16 -7.15 1.75
C LEU A 542 -19.14 -6.77 0.27
N GLU A 543 -18.82 -5.51 -0.02
CA GLU A 543 -18.51 -5.07 -1.39
C GLU A 543 -17.35 -5.87 -1.97
N VAL A 544 -17.32 -6.05 -3.30
CA VAL A 544 -16.23 -6.75 -3.99
C VAL A 544 -14.95 -5.91 -4.11
N THR A 545 -15.10 -4.57 -4.14
CA THR A 545 -13.97 -3.64 -4.35
C THR A 545 -14.01 -2.44 -3.40
N ASN A 546 -12.91 -1.69 -3.37
CA ASN A 546 -12.77 -0.44 -2.63
C ASN A 546 -13.03 0.83 -3.46
N ASP A 547 -13.60 0.69 -4.66
CA ASP A 547 -13.87 1.79 -5.59
C ASP A 547 -14.65 2.95 -4.95
N GLY A 548 -15.63 2.66 -4.08
CA GLY A 548 -16.41 3.68 -3.39
C GLY A 548 -15.54 4.62 -2.55
N ASN A 549 -14.69 4.06 -1.69
CA ASN A 549 -13.77 4.85 -0.86
C ASN A 549 -12.64 5.47 -1.71
N GLU A 550 -12.04 4.76 -2.66
CA GLU A 550 -11.04 5.38 -3.57
C GLU A 550 -11.62 6.57 -4.35
N SER A 551 -12.90 6.52 -4.74
CA SER A 551 -13.57 7.60 -5.46
C SER A 551 -13.70 8.87 -4.63
N GLU A 552 -14.03 8.79 -3.33
CA GLU A 552 -14.13 9.96 -2.45
C GLU A 552 -12.76 10.62 -2.23
N LEU A 553 -11.67 9.85 -2.13
CA LEU A 553 -10.31 10.41 -2.15
C LEU A 553 -9.98 11.09 -3.48
N GLY A 554 -10.40 10.50 -4.60
CA GLY A 554 -10.30 11.10 -5.93
C GLY A 554 -11.04 12.44 -6.02
N ILE A 555 -12.23 12.53 -5.43
CA ILE A 555 -13.07 13.73 -5.37
C ILE A 555 -12.44 14.78 -4.44
N LEU A 556 -11.93 14.41 -3.26
CA LEU A 556 -11.15 15.30 -2.39
C LEU A 556 -9.95 15.89 -3.15
N ARG A 557 -9.17 15.05 -3.84
CA ARG A 557 -7.99 15.47 -4.62
C ARG A 557 -8.33 16.44 -5.75
N GLN A 558 -9.49 16.29 -6.39
CA GLN A 558 -10.01 17.25 -7.37
C GLN A 558 -10.49 18.54 -6.71
N ALA A 559 -11.25 18.42 -5.62
CA ALA A 559 -11.79 19.56 -4.89
C ALA A 559 -10.65 20.46 -4.34
N SER A 560 -9.60 19.88 -3.74
CA SER A 560 -8.41 20.62 -3.28
C SER A 560 -7.64 21.32 -4.40
N LYS A 561 -7.71 20.84 -5.65
CA LYS A 561 -7.14 21.57 -6.81
C LYS A 561 -8.01 22.79 -7.19
N SER A 562 -9.33 22.63 -7.16
CA SER A 562 -10.28 23.70 -7.50
C SER A 562 -10.46 24.77 -6.40
N ALA A 563 -10.25 24.38 -5.14
CA ALA A 563 -10.49 25.18 -3.95
C ALA A 563 -9.45 24.81 -2.85
N PRO A 564 -8.17 25.21 -3.00
CA PRO A 564 -7.09 24.81 -2.09
C PRO A 564 -7.26 25.31 -0.65
N ASN A 565 -8.03 26.38 -0.45
CA ASN A 565 -8.33 26.95 0.88
C ASN A 565 -9.59 26.34 1.53
N MET A 566 -10.16 25.29 0.96
CA MET A 566 -11.30 24.55 1.53
C MET A 566 -10.83 23.70 2.72
N SER A 567 -11.53 23.76 3.85
CA SER A 567 -11.25 22.90 5.00
C SER A 567 -11.84 21.49 4.83
N LEU A 568 -11.17 20.49 5.38
CA LEU A 568 -11.61 19.09 5.32
C LEU A 568 -12.99 18.90 5.95
N ALA A 569 -13.27 19.54 7.09
CA ALA A 569 -14.60 19.50 7.72
C ALA A 569 -15.72 20.06 6.82
N TYR A 570 -15.45 21.10 6.03
CA TYR A 570 -16.43 21.62 5.07
C TYR A 570 -16.60 20.69 3.86
N HIS A 571 -15.51 20.10 3.38
CA HIS A 571 -15.56 19.07 2.33
C HIS A 571 -16.38 17.86 2.78
N ASN A 572 -16.08 17.30 3.95
CA ASN A 572 -16.80 16.18 4.55
C ASN A 572 -18.29 16.50 4.66
N ALA A 573 -18.67 17.63 5.26
CA ALA A 573 -20.09 18.01 5.39
C ALA A 573 -20.82 18.06 4.03
N MET A 574 -20.19 18.64 3.00
CA MET A 574 -20.74 18.70 1.63
C MET A 574 -20.87 17.30 1.00
N ARG A 575 -19.85 16.44 1.16
CA ARG A 575 -19.83 15.09 0.61
C ARG A 575 -20.81 14.15 1.33
N MET A 576 -20.84 14.17 2.66
CA MET A 576 -21.79 13.42 3.50
C MET A 576 -23.23 13.77 3.13
N TYR A 577 -23.55 15.07 3.02
CA TYR A 577 -24.88 15.52 2.62
C TYR A 577 -25.33 14.97 1.26
N LYS A 578 -24.41 14.91 0.29
CA LYS A 578 -24.67 14.35 -1.05
C LYS A 578 -24.79 12.82 -1.03
N ALA A 579 -23.78 12.14 -0.48
CA ALA A 579 -23.69 10.68 -0.49
C ALA A 579 -24.83 10.02 0.32
N ASN A 580 -25.12 10.57 1.50
CA ASN A 580 -26.11 10.01 2.43
C ASN A 580 -27.55 10.43 2.08
N LYS A 581 -27.73 11.21 1.00
CA LYS A 581 -29.01 11.75 0.53
C LYS A 581 -29.75 12.59 1.60
N THR A 582 -28.99 13.26 2.46
CA THR A 582 -29.47 14.00 3.64
C THR A 582 -30.44 15.14 3.31
N SER A 583 -30.53 15.56 2.04
CA SER A 583 -31.58 16.45 1.54
C SER A 583 -33.01 15.95 1.85
N ALA A 584 -33.25 14.65 1.75
CA ALA A 584 -34.54 14.05 2.11
C ALA A 584 -34.76 13.95 3.64
N PHE A 585 -33.69 13.99 4.44
CA PHE A 585 -33.75 13.84 5.90
C PHE A 585 -33.92 15.19 6.63
N LEU A 586 -33.23 16.26 6.24
CA LEU A 586 -33.35 17.56 6.92
C LEU A 586 -34.81 18.08 7.06
N PRO A 587 -35.74 17.85 6.12
CA PRO A 587 -37.15 18.22 6.28
C PRO A 587 -37.84 17.54 7.47
N THR A 588 -37.48 16.30 7.82
CA THR A 588 -38.12 15.53 8.91
C THR A 588 -37.66 15.97 10.31
N LEU A 589 -36.63 16.82 10.39
CA LEU A 589 -36.10 17.32 11.65
C LEU A 589 -36.97 18.42 12.26
N THR A 590 -37.24 18.31 13.56
CA THR A 590 -38.01 19.28 14.35
C THR A 590 -37.27 20.63 14.50
N PRO A 591 -37.96 21.71 14.92
CA PRO A 591 -37.28 22.97 15.24
C PRO A 591 -36.17 22.83 16.30
N GLN A 592 -36.36 21.93 17.27
CA GLN A 592 -35.40 21.62 18.33
C GLN A 592 -34.16 20.90 17.79
N ASP A 593 -34.34 19.86 16.95
CA ASP A 593 -33.23 19.19 16.25
C ASP A 593 -32.36 20.20 15.50
N ARG A 594 -33.01 21.10 14.74
CA ARG A 594 -32.32 22.13 13.97
C ARG A 594 -31.61 23.15 14.87
N GLN A 595 -32.08 23.40 16.08
CA GLN A 595 -31.40 24.26 17.07
C GLN A 595 -30.15 23.58 17.62
N ILE A 596 -30.23 22.29 17.95
CA ILE A 596 -29.10 21.46 18.41
C ILE A 596 -28.01 21.40 17.33
N ILE A 597 -28.37 21.09 16.08
CA ILE A 597 -27.45 21.08 14.94
C ILE A 597 -26.74 22.44 14.79
N ARG A 598 -27.48 23.55 14.86
CA ARG A 598 -26.90 24.91 14.81
C ARG A 598 -25.97 25.19 15.99
N ALA A 599 -26.27 24.71 17.19
CA ALA A 599 -25.42 24.87 18.36
C ALA A 599 -24.11 24.08 18.24
N GLN A 600 -24.21 22.81 17.79
CA GLN A 600 -23.05 21.94 17.57
C GLN A 600 -22.09 22.52 16.52
N VAL A 601 -22.59 22.95 15.36
CA VAL A 601 -21.76 23.59 14.32
C VAL A 601 -21.08 24.87 14.83
N ARG A 602 -21.73 25.65 15.69
CA ARG A 602 -21.12 26.84 16.32
C ARG A 602 -20.00 26.45 17.28
N LYS A 603 -20.20 25.42 18.12
CA LYS A 603 -19.20 24.88 19.05
C LYS A 603 -17.97 24.37 18.31
N GLU A 604 -18.17 23.61 17.23
CA GLU A 604 -17.09 23.11 16.36
C GLU A 604 -16.33 24.26 15.68
N ASP A 605 -17.04 25.25 15.13
CA ASP A 605 -16.43 26.45 14.54
C ASP A 605 -15.54 27.23 15.53
N SER A 606 -15.94 27.31 16.81
CA SER A 606 -15.17 27.99 17.87
C SER A 606 -14.05 27.13 18.47
N SER A 607 -14.12 25.80 18.35
CA SER A 607 -13.21 24.87 19.04
C SER A 607 -11.73 24.99 18.66
N GLY A 608 -11.43 25.52 17.46
CA GLY A 608 -10.07 25.51 16.93
C GLY A 608 -9.50 24.11 16.62
N SER A 609 -10.32 23.05 16.65
CA SER A 609 -9.91 21.64 16.49
C SER A 609 -9.02 21.37 15.27
N THR A 610 -9.28 22.01 14.13
CA THR A 610 -8.43 21.90 12.93
C THR A 610 -7.00 22.43 13.15
N ARG A 611 -6.82 23.45 14.02
CA ARG A 611 -5.48 23.94 14.40
C ARG A 611 -4.81 22.97 15.37
N GLN A 612 -5.56 22.39 16.30
CA GLN A 612 -5.07 21.37 17.25
C GLN A 612 -4.59 20.11 16.51
N LYS A 613 -5.40 19.50 15.64
CA LYS A 613 -5.00 18.30 14.86
C LYS A 613 -3.76 18.57 13.99
N LYS A 614 -3.64 19.76 13.38
CA LYS A 614 -2.41 20.19 12.67
C LYS A 614 -1.20 20.37 13.58
N HIS A 615 -1.38 20.90 14.79
CA HIS A 615 -0.30 21.06 15.76
C HIS A 615 0.22 19.69 16.22
N ALA A 616 -0.68 18.76 16.54
CA ALA A 616 -0.31 17.38 16.91
C ALA A 616 0.47 16.66 15.80
N GLN A 617 0.07 16.81 14.52
CA GLN A 617 0.86 16.32 13.38
C GLN A 617 2.27 16.92 13.35
N VAL A 618 2.44 18.23 13.59
CA VAL A 618 3.76 18.87 13.61
C VAL A 618 4.61 18.40 14.80
N VAL A 619 4.02 18.20 15.98
CA VAL A 619 4.71 17.63 17.15
C VAL A 619 5.22 16.22 16.83
N HIS A 620 4.36 15.35 16.32
CA HIS A 620 4.76 14.00 15.95
C HIS A 620 5.82 13.96 14.84
N MET A 621 5.74 14.85 13.85
CA MET A 621 6.78 14.97 12.82
C MET A 621 8.14 15.35 13.41
N LYS A 622 8.19 16.16 14.49
CA LYS A 622 9.44 16.44 15.22
C LYS A 622 9.94 15.19 15.96
N GLU A 623 9.08 14.49 16.71
CA GLU A 623 9.44 13.22 17.38
C GLU A 623 9.96 12.15 16.40
N VAL A 624 9.45 12.12 15.17
CA VAL A 624 9.93 11.25 14.10
C VAL A 624 11.31 11.70 13.61
N VAL A 625 11.57 13.01 13.48
CA VAL A 625 12.91 13.54 13.17
C VAL A 625 13.88 13.16 14.29
N ASP A 626 13.57 13.48 15.55
CA ASP A 626 14.46 13.24 16.69
C ASP A 626 14.81 11.75 16.85
N ARG A 627 13.84 10.84 16.67
CA ARG A 627 14.09 9.39 16.65
C ARG A 627 14.93 8.92 15.46
N ASN A 628 14.75 9.52 14.28
CA ASN A 628 15.57 9.17 13.12
C ASN A 628 17.01 9.68 13.30
N THR A 629 17.19 10.93 13.74
CA THR A 629 18.49 11.51 14.09
C THR A 629 19.22 10.64 15.11
N LYS A 630 18.57 10.32 16.25
CA LYS A 630 19.17 9.43 17.26
C LYS A 630 19.55 8.06 16.71
N ARG A 631 18.74 7.45 15.83
CA ARG A 631 19.07 6.16 15.22
C ARG A 631 20.23 6.26 14.23
N ASP A 632 20.36 7.38 13.53
CA ASP A 632 21.43 7.61 12.57
C ASP A 632 22.74 7.99 13.31
N ASP A 633 22.66 8.68 14.45
CA ASP A 633 23.75 8.86 15.42
C ASP A 633 24.17 7.51 16.03
N ASP A 634 23.23 6.70 16.56
CA ASP A 634 23.50 5.34 17.06
C ASP A 634 24.16 4.45 15.99
N ARG A 635 23.79 4.62 14.70
CA ARG A 635 24.41 3.90 13.58
C ARG A 635 25.82 4.42 13.32
N LYS A 636 26.03 5.75 13.38
CA LYS A 636 27.33 6.38 13.22
C LYS A 636 28.28 5.97 14.34
N ASP A 637 27.87 6.07 15.59
CA ASP A 637 28.63 5.62 16.77
C ASP A 637 29.03 4.14 16.69
N ARG A 638 28.14 3.28 16.19
CA ARG A 638 28.48 1.87 15.94
C ARG A 638 29.52 1.72 14.83
N ALA A 639 29.40 2.47 13.74
CA ALA A 639 30.38 2.45 12.65
C ALA A 639 31.75 3.02 13.08
N ASP A 640 31.76 4.12 13.85
CA ASP A 640 32.96 4.75 14.38
C ASP A 640 33.64 3.86 15.44
N LYS A 641 32.88 3.17 16.31
CA LYS A 641 33.43 2.15 17.22
C LYS A 641 34.03 0.96 16.48
N VAL A 642 33.37 0.44 15.44
CA VAL A 642 33.95 -0.61 14.59
C VAL A 642 35.23 -0.12 13.91
N LYS A 643 35.25 1.11 13.42
CA LYS A 643 36.43 1.72 12.79
C LYS A 643 37.58 1.94 13.79
N GLN A 644 37.30 2.30 15.03
CA GLN A 644 38.30 2.41 16.11
C GLN A 644 38.90 1.04 16.44
N ILE A 645 38.06 0.03 16.70
CA ILE A 645 38.52 -1.34 16.97
C ILE A 645 39.38 -1.87 15.81
N LEU A 646 38.99 -1.62 14.55
CA LEU A 646 39.78 -2.01 13.38
C LEU A 646 41.08 -1.22 13.24
N ALA A 647 41.19 0.01 13.75
CA ALA A 647 42.46 0.75 13.72
C ALA A 647 43.52 0.14 14.67
N GLU A 648 43.08 -0.59 15.71
CA GLU A 648 43.95 -1.24 16.71
C GLU A 648 44.32 -2.69 16.34
N VAL A 649 43.72 -3.28 15.29
CA VAL A 649 44.04 -4.64 14.86
C VAL A 649 45.43 -4.69 14.21
N VAL A 650 46.36 -5.38 14.86
CA VAL A 650 47.63 -5.80 14.26
C VAL A 650 47.33 -6.91 13.24
N ALA A 651 47.37 -6.56 11.95
CA ALA A 651 47.00 -7.46 10.87
C ALA A 651 48.04 -8.55 10.62
N ILE A 652 47.61 -9.81 10.52
CA ILE A 652 48.45 -10.91 10.06
C ILE A 652 48.62 -10.74 8.55
N ALA A 653 49.86 -10.61 8.08
CA ALA A 653 50.17 -10.17 6.71
C ALA A 653 50.61 -11.31 5.78
N LEU A 654 51.09 -12.42 6.35
CA LEU A 654 51.55 -13.58 5.60
C LEU A 654 50.66 -14.81 5.83
N VAL A 655 50.53 -15.64 4.79
CA VAL A 655 49.74 -16.88 4.86
C VAL A 655 50.36 -17.86 5.86
N GLN A 656 51.70 -18.01 5.88
CA GLN A 656 52.38 -18.92 6.79
C GLN A 656 52.19 -18.52 8.27
N GLU A 657 52.23 -17.21 8.57
CA GLU A 657 51.94 -16.69 9.91
C GLU A 657 50.51 -16.99 10.34
N PHE A 658 49.56 -16.84 9.42
CA PHE A 658 48.15 -17.12 9.67
C PHE A 658 47.89 -18.62 9.91
N GLU A 659 48.51 -19.49 9.12
CA GLU A 659 48.41 -20.94 9.27
C GLU A 659 48.97 -21.40 10.62
N ALA A 660 50.21 -20.98 10.94
CA ALA A 660 50.83 -21.26 12.24
C ALA A 660 49.99 -20.77 13.43
N ALA A 661 49.40 -19.57 13.34
CA ALA A 661 48.53 -19.04 14.38
C ALA A 661 47.15 -19.73 14.48
N PHE A 662 46.67 -20.35 13.39
CA PHE A 662 45.39 -21.04 13.36
C PHE A 662 45.45 -22.44 13.97
N GLU A 663 46.58 -23.13 13.80
CA GLU A 663 46.89 -24.47 14.34
C GLU A 663 47.07 -24.50 15.86
N ILE A 664 47.33 -23.35 16.50
CA ILE A 664 47.43 -23.24 17.96
C ILE A 664 46.17 -23.82 18.62
N GLY A 665 46.37 -24.60 19.69
CA GLY A 665 45.31 -25.27 20.43
C GLY A 665 44.42 -24.32 21.24
N ARG A 666 43.14 -24.68 21.41
CA ARG A 666 42.19 -23.88 22.21
C ARG A 666 42.64 -23.83 23.69
N GLY A 667 42.98 -22.64 24.17
CA GLY A 667 43.46 -22.41 25.54
C GLY A 667 44.96 -22.11 25.63
N SER A 668 45.71 -22.28 24.54
CA SER A 668 47.12 -21.88 24.45
C SER A 668 47.26 -20.39 24.11
N ALA A 669 48.36 -19.77 24.54
CA ALA A 669 48.70 -18.40 24.14
C ALA A 669 48.84 -18.29 22.62
N GLY A 670 48.28 -17.23 22.02
CA GLY A 670 48.21 -17.05 20.56
C GLY A 670 46.99 -17.68 19.87
N TYR A 671 46.12 -18.40 20.58
CA TYR A 671 44.93 -19.03 19.97
C TYR A 671 44.00 -18.03 19.28
N LEU A 672 43.87 -18.14 17.95
CA LEU A 672 42.91 -17.35 17.17
C LEU A 672 41.46 -17.79 17.46
N THR A 673 40.77 -17.01 18.28
CA THR A 673 39.33 -17.13 18.55
C THR A 673 38.49 -16.74 17.32
N VAL A 674 37.22 -17.15 17.29
CA VAL A 674 36.28 -16.78 16.21
C VAL A 674 36.14 -15.26 16.07
N ALA A 675 36.16 -14.52 17.19
CA ALA A 675 36.12 -13.06 17.19
C ALA A 675 37.41 -12.43 16.65
N ALA A 676 38.57 -12.98 16.98
CA ALA A 676 39.86 -12.52 16.43
C ALA A 676 39.94 -12.76 14.91
N LEU A 677 39.46 -13.91 14.43
CA LEU A 677 39.36 -14.22 13.00
C LEU A 677 38.40 -13.27 12.26
N ASP A 678 37.26 -12.94 12.88
CA ASP A 678 36.32 -11.96 12.35
C ASP A 678 36.95 -10.56 12.24
N LEU A 679 37.70 -10.11 13.25
CA LEU A 679 38.40 -8.82 13.25
C LEU A 679 39.52 -8.75 12.20
N GLN A 680 40.33 -9.80 12.06
CA GLN A 680 41.37 -9.89 11.03
C GLN A 680 40.74 -9.82 9.62
N LEU A 681 39.65 -10.55 9.39
CA LEU A 681 38.94 -10.54 8.11
C LEU A 681 38.32 -9.16 7.81
N ASP A 682 37.69 -8.53 8.79
CA ASP A 682 37.13 -7.18 8.63
C ASP A 682 38.21 -6.12 8.40
N TRP A 683 39.39 -6.26 9.00
CA TRP A 683 40.54 -5.40 8.75
C TRP A 683 41.03 -5.50 7.30
N HIS A 684 41.24 -6.73 6.81
CA HIS A 684 41.73 -6.96 5.44
C HIS A 684 40.70 -6.48 4.41
N LEU A 685 39.41 -6.77 4.62
CA LEU A 685 38.32 -6.27 3.76
C LEU A 685 38.27 -4.74 3.70
N THR A 686 38.47 -4.06 4.84
CA THR A 686 38.40 -2.59 4.93
C THR A 686 39.61 -1.92 4.27
N ASN A 687 40.81 -2.49 4.39
CA ASN A 687 42.03 -1.89 3.86
C ASN A 687 42.33 -2.28 2.39
N SER A 688 41.82 -3.42 1.92
CA SER A 688 41.91 -3.84 0.49
C SER A 688 41.30 -2.84 -0.50
N VAL A 689 40.40 -1.96 -0.04
CA VAL A 689 39.71 -0.97 -0.90
C VAL A 689 40.52 0.31 -1.10
N LYS A 690 41.52 0.60 -0.25
CA LYS A 690 42.30 1.84 -0.32
C LYS A 690 43.54 1.77 -1.21
N GLU A 691 44.09 0.59 -1.44
CA GLU A 691 45.32 0.40 -2.23
C GLU A 691 45.06 0.37 -3.76
N SER A 692 43.79 0.53 -4.22
CA SER A 692 43.38 0.33 -5.62
C SER A 692 43.02 1.58 -6.42
N THR A 693 43.31 2.80 -5.94
CA THR A 693 42.92 4.04 -6.65
C THR A 693 43.72 4.36 -7.91
N ASP A 694 44.89 3.75 -8.11
CA ASP A 694 45.80 4.05 -9.23
C ASP A 694 46.30 2.78 -9.95
N SER A 695 45.39 1.99 -10.51
CA SER A 695 45.68 1.19 -11.73
C SER A 695 44.42 0.57 -12.34
N VAL A 696 44.30 0.69 -13.65
CA VAL A 696 43.30 0.00 -14.47
C VAL A 696 43.85 -1.38 -14.82
N GLU A 697 43.24 -2.48 -14.36
CA GLU A 697 42.89 -3.62 -15.22
C GLU A 697 42.22 -4.83 -14.51
N THR A 698 41.18 -5.33 -15.18
CA THR A 698 40.66 -6.72 -15.20
C THR A 698 40.06 -7.38 -13.95
N SER A 699 38.95 -8.08 -14.21
CA SER A 699 38.13 -8.82 -13.28
C SER A 699 38.57 -10.27 -13.09
N ALA A 700 39.12 -10.60 -11.92
CA ALA A 700 39.13 -11.97 -11.37
C ALA A 700 39.15 -11.92 -9.83
N SER A 701 38.43 -12.85 -9.19
CA SER A 701 38.29 -13.01 -7.73
C SER A 701 37.90 -11.75 -6.93
N SER A 702 36.60 -11.42 -6.88
CA SER A 702 36.07 -10.71 -5.71
C SER A 702 36.25 -11.60 -4.47
N ILE A 703 36.80 -11.07 -3.37
CA ILE A 703 36.84 -11.81 -2.09
C ILE A 703 35.40 -12.27 -1.78
N PRO A 704 35.15 -13.56 -1.46
CA PRO A 704 33.80 -14.05 -1.29
C PRO A 704 33.04 -13.23 -0.24
N LYS A 705 31.92 -12.61 -0.64
CA LYS A 705 31.05 -11.85 0.26
C LYS A 705 30.35 -12.79 1.25
N ALA A 706 31.06 -13.19 2.31
CA ALA A 706 30.42 -13.75 3.49
C ALA A 706 29.39 -12.73 3.99
N LYS A 707 28.14 -13.16 4.21
CA LYS A 707 27.05 -12.26 4.63
C LYS A 707 27.49 -11.54 5.91
N SER A 708 27.50 -10.20 5.89
CA SER A 708 28.06 -9.39 6.97
C SER A 708 27.39 -9.70 8.32
N GLY A 709 28.20 -10.04 9.31
CA GLY A 709 27.78 -10.31 10.69
C GLY A 709 28.06 -11.74 11.17
N PRO A 710 28.04 -12.00 12.51
CA PRO A 710 28.55 -13.23 13.11
C PRO A 710 27.91 -14.53 12.60
N LYS A 711 26.63 -14.47 12.19
CA LYS A 711 25.84 -15.60 11.70
C LYS A 711 26.09 -15.93 10.22
N GLY A 712 26.71 -15.03 9.44
CA GLY A 712 26.87 -15.20 7.99
C GLY A 712 28.20 -15.81 7.54
N ARG A 713 29.17 -15.96 8.46
CA ARG A 713 30.55 -16.38 8.19
C ARG A 713 30.85 -17.86 8.50
N GLY A 714 29.82 -18.66 8.79
CA GLY A 714 29.96 -20.10 9.06
C GLY A 714 30.59 -20.41 10.43
N ASN A 715 31.39 -21.47 10.50
CA ASN A 715 32.14 -21.89 11.71
C ASN A 715 33.58 -21.32 11.71
N ARG A 716 34.49 -21.86 12.55
CA ARG A 716 35.91 -21.45 12.61
C ARG A 716 36.68 -21.81 11.33
N ALA A 717 36.39 -22.94 10.71
CA ALA A 717 37.06 -23.40 9.47
C ALA A 717 36.65 -22.55 8.26
N ASN A 718 35.36 -22.22 8.10
CA ASN A 718 34.91 -21.34 7.01
C ASN A 718 35.61 -19.96 7.07
N ARG A 719 35.83 -19.42 8.28
CA ARG A 719 36.57 -18.15 8.47
C ARG A 719 38.05 -18.26 8.11
N TYR A 720 38.67 -19.42 8.34
CA TYR A 720 40.04 -19.67 7.93
C TYR A 720 40.19 -19.57 6.40
N GLU A 721 39.32 -20.24 5.64
CA GLU A 721 39.35 -20.16 4.17
C GLU A 721 39.16 -18.71 3.66
N TYR A 722 38.20 -17.96 4.22
CA TYR A 722 37.97 -16.57 3.83
C TYR A 722 39.15 -15.65 4.16
N LEU A 723 39.77 -15.81 5.34
CA LEU A 723 40.88 -14.97 5.77
C LEU A 723 42.18 -15.32 5.05
N LYS A 724 42.46 -16.61 4.83
CA LYS A 724 43.59 -17.09 4.00
C LYS A 724 43.52 -16.50 2.59
N ALA A 725 42.36 -16.59 1.93
CA ALA A 725 42.16 -16.01 0.60
C ALA A 725 42.33 -14.47 0.58
N ALA A 726 41.88 -13.76 1.62
CA ALA A 726 42.05 -12.31 1.74
C ALA A 726 43.54 -11.92 1.91
N ILE A 727 44.28 -12.64 2.76
CA ILE A 727 45.71 -12.43 2.99
C ILE A 727 46.49 -12.68 1.69
N SER A 728 46.33 -13.86 1.05
CA SER A 728 47.02 -14.20 -0.20
C SER A 728 46.82 -13.15 -1.29
N LYS A 729 45.59 -12.63 -1.43
CA LYS A 729 45.30 -11.59 -2.42
C LYS A 729 46.03 -10.29 -2.12
N ARG A 730 46.13 -9.89 -0.84
CA ARG A 730 46.85 -8.67 -0.46
C ARG A 730 48.34 -8.81 -0.69
N SER A 731 48.95 -9.95 -0.32
CA SER A 731 50.38 -10.22 -0.58
C SER A 731 50.71 -10.07 -2.07
N HIS A 732 49.96 -10.74 -2.96
CA HIS A 732 50.14 -10.59 -4.42
C HIS A 732 49.90 -9.17 -4.96
N THR A 733 49.04 -8.39 -4.32
CA THR A 733 48.80 -6.99 -4.72
C THR A 733 50.03 -6.13 -4.40
N LEU A 734 50.59 -6.29 -3.19
CA LEU A 734 51.79 -5.58 -2.76
C LEU A 734 53.03 -6.00 -3.56
N GLU A 735 53.18 -7.28 -3.90
CA GLU A 735 54.24 -7.79 -4.78
C GLU A 735 54.20 -7.13 -6.17
N ARG A 736 53.02 -7.00 -6.78
CA ARG A 736 52.85 -6.33 -8.08
C ARG A 736 53.16 -4.83 -8.03
N VAL A 737 52.79 -4.14 -6.95
CA VAL A 737 53.12 -2.72 -6.76
C VAL A 737 54.64 -2.52 -6.58
N ALA A 738 55.29 -3.39 -5.81
CA ALA A 738 56.75 -3.38 -5.66
C ALA A 738 57.50 -3.65 -6.98
N ALA A 739 57.04 -4.62 -7.77
CA ALA A 739 57.60 -4.91 -9.09
C ALA A 739 57.43 -3.73 -10.08
N GLY A 740 56.28 -3.05 -10.04
CA GLY A 740 56.04 -1.84 -10.84
C GLY A 740 57.00 -0.70 -10.50
N LEU A 741 57.27 -0.47 -9.20
CA LEU A 741 58.22 0.56 -8.76
C LEU A 741 59.68 0.24 -9.14
N CYS A 742 60.09 -1.03 -9.15
CA CYS A 742 61.41 -1.42 -9.66
C CYS A 742 61.60 -1.15 -11.16
N SER A 743 60.53 -1.24 -11.97
CA SER A 743 60.62 -1.07 -13.43
C SER A 743 60.92 0.36 -13.91
N ILE A 744 60.95 1.35 -13.01
CA ILE A 744 61.25 2.76 -13.33
C ILE A 744 62.76 3.07 -13.23
N VAL A 745 63.57 2.13 -12.72
CA VAL A 745 65.01 2.35 -12.44
C VAL A 745 65.91 1.40 -13.25
N GLU A 746 65.65 1.19 -14.54
CA GLU A 746 66.65 0.68 -15.49
C GLU A 746 66.23 0.82 -16.97
N GLU A 747 66.65 1.90 -17.66
CA GLU A 747 67.18 1.81 -19.04
C GLU A 747 67.85 3.13 -19.51
N PRO A 748 69.08 3.09 -20.07
CA PRO A 748 69.78 4.26 -20.57
C PRO A 748 69.63 4.46 -22.10
N ARG A 749 69.20 5.66 -22.50
CA ARG A 749 69.49 6.38 -23.77
C ARG A 749 69.94 5.54 -25.00
N ALA A 750 69.06 5.44 -26.00
CA ALA A 750 69.45 5.40 -27.42
C ALA A 750 68.97 6.68 -28.14
N ARG A 751 69.80 7.26 -29.01
CA ARG A 751 69.52 8.54 -29.71
C ARG A 751 69.10 8.33 -31.17
N GLY A 752 68.14 9.14 -31.62
CA GLY A 752 67.83 9.42 -33.03
C GLY A 752 66.38 9.85 -33.20
N GLY A 753 66.00 10.91 -33.92
CA GLY A 753 66.81 11.94 -34.60
C GLY A 753 65.95 12.69 -35.65
N ASN A 754 66.04 14.03 -35.69
CA ASN A 754 65.34 14.98 -36.59
C ASN A 754 63.81 15.19 -36.35
N CYS A 755 63.33 16.42 -36.11
CA CYS A 755 63.15 17.58 -37.04
C CYS A 755 62.06 17.27 -38.09
N ARG A 756 60.97 18.02 -38.33
CA ARG A 756 60.60 19.47 -38.25
C ARG A 756 59.05 19.57 -38.44
N GLN A 757 58.30 20.68 -38.29
CA GLN A 757 58.47 22.08 -37.85
C GLN A 757 57.09 22.66 -37.42
N ASP A 758 57.03 23.91 -36.94
CA ASP A 758 55.79 24.68 -36.68
C ASP A 758 55.04 25.10 -37.97
N GLY A 759 53.73 25.38 -37.87
CA GLY A 759 53.00 26.21 -38.85
C GLY A 759 51.50 25.98 -38.96
N SER A 760 50.71 27.04 -38.68
CA SER A 760 49.25 27.24 -38.86
C SER A 760 48.29 26.27 -38.17
#